data_AF-A0A7X6W534-F1
#
_entry.id   AF-A0A7X6W534-F1
#
_cell.length_a   1.000
_cell.length_b   1.000
_cell.length_c   1.000
_cell.angle_alpha   90.00
_cell.angle_beta   90.00
_cell.angle_gamma   90.00
#
_symmetry.space_group_name_H-M   'P 1'
#
loop_
_entity.id
_entity.type
_entity.pdbx_description
1 polymer ?
#
loop_
_entity_poly.entity_id
_entity_poly.type
_entity_poly.pdbx_seq_one_letter_code
_entity_poly.pdbx_strand_id
1 'polypeptide(L)'
;MEWQTGWHFGGWVMALGVALGATAAAGAEEIRFTVKNPATRPVATVARVSLPVPKGALPKRPPARVLLGGKVLSAQESVITHHPDGSPRRVILSFPVNLGAGESVEGRYGSGEAQAAPEEKAPGIIVTDRWQVVPGIDRVELRRTDGTLLAAIEPFGPVKPEGKASAQVIEAGPYFTWLRYDRPGEVWGQQIDVQVHRTGEVRLTHRIQAKPAGDHWTPDFGWRMMAPGARATEPLKPTARFLGRDPNSRFSDEANADLIAAFTLSDSTPVCVANPEALRQNRGMFEVTLADGAIVIRSNRNEPVKDLETEGLMIQEGSWRFSELVVVPGGREELAARLDAPLFGHATWQAYDAVYRTGPPLEVKHPVLRQCVERFIFALQDMQMKGDDLGSMPWSWSPYRAKPDYTSSVRLNHSLYVWEDWFRTGDYRLWRVAHDWCRNYFDLGMYWGPNPEFYGACRRGNAWRGKSGHGPGTFNPRFANTQIYVHKGWSNFWLMYEETGDPRYRHAAEAAAEWSIKHQHAGLGYTRTVGVVADAVKLYEYTGDRKHLENALRLWETFKPTQGEDLLFTESGKPAVGNDLYIGIDSLGYKTPFVKPYIVQYATNALPYLLRHTPEDDRLHRTILALNDWMARVQQPGGGWGYPHPAAAGPRWNLEYTHGILLAHGVEPKKEYLDAAARILRPIAQLCELHGWPASGLDPWEFRAKINLHQRQEMYKRATDRDPMRDYDEGRVKFDWPPDDVVYFQAVLRDYLAHRPEASLFESDAILEKIKRLPTALPPADARPK
;
A
#
# COMPACT_ATOMS: atom_id res chain seq x y z
N MET A 1 68.50 41.63 35.16
CA MET A 1 68.28 42.30 36.45
C MET A 1 66.80 42.18 36.74
N GLU A 2 66.47 41.40 37.78
CA GLU A 2 65.25 41.43 38.64
C GLU A 2 63.86 41.65 37.99
N TRP A 3 62.96 40.65 37.99
CA TRP A 3 61.89 40.41 39.00
C TRP A 3 61.18 41.73 39.39
N GLN A 4 59.86 41.97 39.25
CA GLN A 4 58.70 41.15 39.64
C GLN A 4 57.36 41.87 39.27
N THR A 5 56.35 41.08 38.87
CA THR A 5 54.89 41.14 39.17
C THR A 5 54.06 42.45 39.02
N GLY A 6 52.84 42.46 38.47
CA GLY A 6 52.02 41.38 37.92
C GLY A 6 50.56 41.78 37.61
N TRP A 7 49.77 40.75 37.30
CA TRP A 7 48.30 40.64 37.29
C TRP A 7 47.53 41.32 36.14
N HIS A 8 47.26 40.54 35.08
CA HIS A 8 46.15 40.77 34.16
C HIS A 8 45.17 39.61 34.17
N PHE A 9 43.90 39.96 34.42
CA PHE A 9 42.72 39.12 34.36
C PHE A 9 42.43 38.66 32.92
N GLY A 10 42.03 37.39 32.81
CA GLY A 10 41.85 36.66 31.57
C GLY A 10 40.66 37.10 30.72
N GLY A 11 40.90 37.18 29.42
CA GLY A 11 39.90 37.07 28.36
C GLY A 11 40.34 35.95 27.41
N TRP A 12 39.81 34.74 27.62
CA TRP A 12 40.03 33.62 26.69
C TRP A 12 39.06 33.76 25.52
N VAL A 13 39.58 34.22 24.38
CA VAL A 13 38.95 34.02 23.07
C VAL A 13 39.15 32.55 22.70
N MET A 14 38.12 31.72 22.89
CA MET A 14 38.09 30.36 22.36
C MET A 14 37.87 30.41 20.86
N ALA A 15 38.94 30.18 20.10
CA ALA A 15 38.88 29.85 18.69
C ALA A 15 38.13 28.52 18.52
N LEU A 16 36.91 28.56 17.99
CA LEU A 16 36.24 27.35 17.49
C LEU A 16 36.94 26.92 16.20
N GLY A 17 37.82 25.93 16.32
CA GLY A 17 38.34 25.18 15.18
C GLY A 17 37.20 24.46 14.49
N VAL A 18 36.93 24.85 13.25
CA VAL A 18 36.09 24.09 12.32
C VAL A 18 36.84 22.78 12.02
N ALA A 19 36.47 21.71 12.72
CA ALA A 19 36.85 20.37 12.35
C ALA A 19 36.09 20.02 11.06
N LEU A 20 36.72 20.30 9.92
CA LEU A 20 36.42 19.66 8.64
C LEU A 20 36.72 18.17 8.82
N GLY A 21 35.72 17.43 9.31
CA GLY A 21 35.68 15.99 9.25
C GLY A 21 35.52 15.57 7.80
N ALA A 22 36.63 15.54 7.06
CA ALA A 22 36.74 14.71 5.87
C ALA A 22 36.58 13.26 6.33
N THR A 23 35.35 12.75 6.26
CA THR A 23 35.12 11.32 6.30
C THR A 23 35.84 10.72 5.10
N ALA A 24 36.89 9.97 5.43
CA ALA A 24 37.64 9.15 4.49
C ALA A 24 36.67 8.33 3.63
N ALA A 25 37.01 8.18 2.35
CA ALA A 25 36.32 7.30 1.42
C ALA A 25 36.20 5.88 2.01
N ALA A 26 35.03 5.56 2.52
CA ALA A 26 34.68 4.21 2.96
C ALA A 26 34.40 3.37 1.71
N GLY A 27 35.09 2.23 1.59
CA GLY A 27 34.85 1.28 0.50
C GLY A 27 33.39 0.81 0.48
N ALA A 28 32.90 0.51 -0.72
CA ALA A 28 31.58 -0.07 -1.04
C ALA A 28 30.76 -0.46 0.20
N GLU A 29 29.88 0.45 0.64
CA GLU A 29 29.10 0.26 1.87
C GLU A 29 28.26 -1.02 1.77
N GLU A 30 28.54 -1.99 2.65
CA GLU A 30 27.74 -3.21 2.76
C GLU A 30 26.30 -2.88 3.12
N ILE A 31 25.35 -3.38 2.33
CA ILE A 31 23.92 -3.26 2.60
C ILE A 31 23.55 -4.28 3.69
N ARG A 32 23.09 -3.78 4.84
CA ARG A 32 22.62 -4.61 5.95
C ARG A 32 21.15 -4.92 5.79
N PHE A 33 20.76 -6.13 6.18
CA PHE A 33 19.37 -6.57 6.17
C PHE A 33 19.10 -7.63 7.23
N THR A 34 17.84 -7.98 7.44
CA THR A 34 17.41 -9.08 8.29
C THR A 34 16.52 -10.03 7.52
N VAL A 35 16.51 -11.30 7.93
CA VAL A 35 15.53 -12.31 7.51
C VAL A 35 14.84 -12.83 8.76
N LYS A 36 13.51 -12.80 8.77
CA LYS A 36 12.70 -13.16 9.94
C LYS A 36 11.71 -14.25 9.60
N ASN A 37 11.63 -15.26 10.46
CA ASN A 37 10.54 -16.22 10.49
C ASN A 37 9.55 -15.85 11.61
N PRO A 38 8.44 -15.14 11.30
CA PRO A 38 7.46 -14.78 12.31
C PRO A 38 6.53 -15.95 12.71
N ALA A 39 6.60 -17.09 12.02
CA ALA A 39 5.75 -18.24 12.31
C ALA A 39 6.06 -18.88 13.67
N THR A 40 5.06 -19.57 14.20
CA THR A 40 5.17 -20.36 15.44
C THR A 40 5.94 -21.68 15.24
N ARG A 41 6.43 -21.95 14.03
CA ARG A 41 7.17 -23.16 13.66
C ARG A 41 8.45 -22.82 12.90
N PRO A 42 9.49 -23.68 12.98
CA PRO A 42 10.68 -23.56 12.15
C PRO A 42 10.35 -23.64 10.66
N VAL A 43 11.22 -23.04 9.83
CA VAL A 43 11.10 -23.05 8.37
C VAL A 43 12.46 -23.27 7.71
N ALA A 44 12.51 -24.22 6.77
CA ALA A 44 13.63 -24.41 5.85
C ALA A 44 13.14 -24.13 4.42
N THR A 45 13.58 -23.02 3.84
CA THR A 45 13.08 -22.55 2.53
C THR A 45 14.11 -21.65 1.83
N VAL A 46 13.72 -21.09 0.68
CA VAL A 46 14.47 -20.01 0.02
C VAL A 46 13.91 -18.67 0.49
N ALA A 47 14.76 -17.84 1.11
CA ALA A 47 14.43 -16.45 1.37
C ALA A 47 14.58 -15.65 0.08
N ARG A 48 13.60 -14.78 -0.21
CA ARG A 48 13.69 -13.75 -1.25
C ARG A 48 13.68 -12.39 -0.56
N VAL A 49 14.76 -11.63 -0.71
CA VAL A 49 14.95 -10.34 -0.04
C VAL A 49 15.18 -9.26 -1.08
N SER A 50 14.29 -8.26 -1.12
CA SER A 50 14.47 -7.09 -1.97
C SER A 50 15.28 -6.03 -1.23
N LEU A 51 16.41 -5.62 -1.80
CA LEU A 51 17.37 -4.70 -1.19
C LEU A 51 17.47 -3.39 -1.99
N PRO A 52 17.25 -2.22 -1.36
CA PRO A 52 17.66 -0.94 -1.91
C PRO A 52 19.19 -0.84 -1.91
N VAL A 53 19.75 -0.43 -3.03
CA VAL A 53 21.19 -0.27 -3.23
C VAL A 53 21.49 1.23 -3.34
N PRO A 54 22.21 1.82 -2.36
CA PRO A 54 22.67 3.20 -2.48
C PRO A 54 23.50 3.39 -3.75
N LYS A 55 23.41 4.56 -4.36
CA LYS A 55 24.08 4.86 -5.63
C LYS A 55 25.59 4.62 -5.51
N GLY A 56 26.13 3.79 -6.39
CA GLY A 56 27.56 3.43 -6.40
C GLY A 56 28.02 2.48 -5.30
N ALA A 57 27.14 2.01 -4.40
CA ALA A 57 27.51 1.09 -3.32
C ALA A 57 27.90 -0.30 -3.81
N LEU A 58 27.34 -0.75 -4.94
CA LEU A 58 27.69 -2.00 -5.58
C LEU A 58 28.32 -1.77 -6.96
N PRO A 59 29.22 -2.68 -7.41
CA PRO A 59 29.60 -2.73 -8.81
C PRO A 59 28.35 -2.88 -9.70
N LYS A 60 28.46 -2.48 -10.97
CA LYS A 60 27.39 -2.65 -11.99
C LYS A 60 26.80 -4.05 -12.00
N ARG A 61 27.63 -5.02 -11.65
CA ARG A 61 27.22 -6.40 -11.49
C ARG A 61 27.33 -6.85 -10.02
N PRO A 62 26.21 -7.13 -9.35
CA PRO A 62 26.23 -7.52 -7.96
C PRO A 62 26.90 -8.89 -7.73
N PRO A 63 27.41 -9.15 -6.51
CA PRO A 63 28.00 -10.44 -6.16
C PRO A 63 26.93 -11.54 -5.94
N ALA A 64 27.23 -12.77 -6.35
CA ALA A 64 26.37 -13.96 -6.16
C ALA A 64 26.56 -14.62 -4.77
N ARG A 65 26.82 -13.81 -3.74
CA ARG A 65 27.06 -14.28 -2.37
C ARG A 65 26.55 -13.28 -1.35
N VAL A 66 26.14 -13.81 -0.20
CA VAL A 66 25.62 -13.03 0.92
C VAL A 66 26.22 -13.52 2.22
N LEU A 67 26.48 -12.63 3.16
CA LEU A 67 26.86 -13.01 4.52
C LEU A 67 25.58 -13.06 5.37
N LEU A 68 25.26 -14.22 5.95
CA LEU A 68 24.08 -14.41 6.80
C LEU A 68 24.49 -15.08 8.11
N GLY A 69 24.21 -14.44 9.25
CA GLY A 69 24.60 -14.97 10.57
C GLY A 69 26.10 -15.28 10.68
N GLY A 70 26.95 -14.48 10.02
CA GLY A 70 28.39 -14.68 9.97
C GLY A 70 28.89 -15.76 9.00
N LYS A 71 28.00 -16.41 8.23
CA LYS A 71 28.35 -17.43 7.23
C LYS A 71 28.17 -16.89 5.82
N VAL A 72 29.12 -17.15 4.93
CA VAL A 72 28.99 -16.81 3.51
C VAL A 72 28.14 -17.88 2.83
N LEU A 73 27.04 -17.46 2.23
CA LEU A 73 26.13 -18.29 1.45
C LEU A 73 26.18 -17.89 -0.02
N SER A 74 26.02 -18.86 -0.91
CA SER A 74 25.72 -18.58 -2.32
C SER A 74 24.32 -17.98 -2.42
N ALA A 75 24.18 -16.96 -3.26
CA ALA A 75 22.93 -16.26 -3.50
C ALA A 75 22.70 -16.12 -5.00
N GLN A 76 21.44 -16.19 -5.40
CA GLN A 76 20.98 -15.80 -6.72
C GLN A 76 20.59 -14.33 -6.66
N GLU A 77 21.19 -13.52 -7.51
CA GLU A 77 20.97 -12.08 -7.60
C GLU A 77 20.17 -11.70 -8.85
N SER A 78 19.19 -10.80 -8.67
CA SER A 78 18.40 -10.22 -9.77
C SER A 78 18.39 -8.70 -9.61
N VAL A 79 19.03 -7.98 -10.53
CA VAL A 79 18.97 -6.50 -10.56
C VAL A 79 17.63 -6.08 -11.16
N ILE A 80 16.81 -5.40 -10.38
CA ILE A 80 15.44 -5.02 -10.78
C ILE A 80 15.43 -3.64 -11.43
N THR A 81 16.11 -2.67 -10.82
CA THR A 81 16.22 -1.30 -11.32
C THR A 81 17.64 -0.77 -11.18
N HIS A 82 17.95 0.26 -11.96
CA HIS A 82 19.24 0.92 -11.98
C HIS A 82 19.08 2.41 -11.65
N HIS A 83 20.13 2.99 -11.05
CA HIS A 83 20.29 4.44 -10.98
C HIS A 83 20.61 5.00 -12.37
N PRO A 84 20.48 6.32 -12.59
CA PRO A 84 20.79 6.94 -13.88
C PRO A 84 22.24 6.76 -14.36
N ASP A 85 23.18 6.46 -13.45
CA ASP A 85 24.58 6.14 -13.78
C ASP A 85 24.79 4.67 -14.20
N GLY A 86 23.73 3.86 -14.18
CA GLY A 86 23.74 2.44 -14.49
C GLY A 86 24.22 1.54 -13.35
N SER A 87 24.46 2.06 -12.15
CA SER A 87 24.65 1.23 -10.96
C SER A 87 23.33 0.59 -10.51
N PRO A 88 23.33 -0.60 -9.87
CA PRO A 88 22.12 -1.20 -9.34
C PRO A 88 21.44 -0.26 -8.34
N ARG A 89 20.13 -0.08 -8.47
CA ARG A 89 19.27 0.66 -7.52
C ARG A 89 18.50 -0.29 -6.63
N ARG A 90 18.06 -1.42 -7.19
CA ARG A 90 17.31 -2.45 -6.48
C ARG A 90 17.79 -3.83 -6.89
N VAL A 91 18.06 -4.68 -5.91
CA VAL A 91 18.48 -6.07 -6.14
C VAL A 91 17.60 -7.00 -5.32
N ILE A 92 17.08 -8.06 -5.92
CA ILE A 92 16.44 -9.16 -5.21
C ILE A 92 17.45 -10.29 -5.06
N LEU A 93 17.60 -10.79 -3.83
CA LEU A 93 18.44 -11.94 -3.50
C LEU A 93 17.57 -13.13 -3.16
N SER A 94 17.88 -14.28 -3.75
CA SER A 94 17.28 -15.59 -3.44
C SER A 94 18.37 -16.52 -2.88
N PHE A 95 18.21 -17.01 -1.65
CA PHE A 95 19.20 -17.90 -0.99
C PHE A 95 18.54 -18.83 0.04
N PRO A 96 19.13 -20.00 0.32
CA PRO A 96 18.56 -20.95 1.28
C PRO A 96 18.69 -20.45 2.71
N VAL A 97 17.64 -20.66 3.51
CA VAL A 97 17.59 -20.33 4.94
C VAL A 97 16.96 -21.47 5.73
N ASN A 98 17.40 -21.62 6.96
CA ASN A 98 16.80 -22.50 7.95
C ASN A 98 16.71 -21.74 9.26
N LEU A 99 15.49 -21.37 9.67
CA LEU A 99 15.21 -20.52 10.82
C LEU A 99 14.22 -21.20 11.76
N GLY A 100 14.48 -21.15 13.06
CA GLY A 100 13.55 -21.52 14.12
C GLY A 100 12.31 -20.62 14.17
N ALA A 101 11.35 -21.00 15.00
CA ALA A 101 10.13 -20.23 15.23
C ALA A 101 10.46 -18.86 15.86
N GLY A 102 9.94 -17.77 15.29
CA GLY A 102 10.21 -16.41 15.76
C GLY A 102 11.65 -15.92 15.51
N GLU A 103 12.52 -16.73 14.91
CA GLU A 103 13.93 -16.39 14.73
C GLU A 103 14.13 -15.26 13.70
N SER A 104 15.11 -14.40 13.97
CA SER A 104 15.59 -13.37 13.06
C SER A 104 17.10 -13.48 12.93
N VAL A 105 17.61 -13.45 11.71
CA VAL A 105 19.04 -13.48 11.42
C VAL A 105 19.46 -12.24 10.64
N GLU A 106 20.61 -11.65 10.99
CA GLU A 106 21.19 -10.53 10.27
C GLU A 106 21.97 -10.99 9.04
N GLY A 107 21.92 -10.19 7.99
CA GLY A 107 22.69 -10.38 6.78
C GLY A 107 23.35 -9.11 6.27
N ARG A 108 24.38 -9.29 5.43
CA ARG A 108 25.13 -8.23 4.75
C ARG A 108 25.36 -8.58 3.29
N TYR A 109 25.27 -7.59 2.43
CA TYR A 109 25.43 -7.73 0.98
C TYR A 109 26.35 -6.63 0.42
N GLY A 110 27.38 -7.01 -0.35
CA GLY A 110 28.27 -6.05 -1.02
C GLY A 110 29.75 -6.43 -1.05
N SER A 111 30.20 -7.37 -0.22
CA SER A 111 31.57 -7.89 -0.27
C SER A 111 31.69 -9.01 -1.32
N GLY A 112 32.26 -8.75 -2.51
CA GLY A 112 32.33 -9.78 -3.57
C GLY A 112 32.90 -9.39 -4.91
N GLU A 113 33.56 -10.34 -5.57
CA GLU A 113 33.78 -10.27 -7.01
C GLU A 113 32.46 -10.58 -7.74
N ALA A 114 32.19 -9.80 -8.78
CA ALA A 114 31.08 -10.06 -9.70
C ALA A 114 31.32 -11.39 -10.42
N GLN A 115 30.31 -12.28 -10.46
CA GLN A 115 30.38 -13.50 -11.28
C GLN A 115 29.96 -13.24 -12.73
N ALA A 116 29.93 -14.26 -13.62
CA ALA A 116 29.45 -14.24 -15.01
C ALA A 116 27.93 -14.53 -15.08
N ALA A 117 27.16 -13.89 -15.99
CA ALA A 117 25.70 -13.87 -15.90
C ALA A 117 25.23 -15.19 -16.50
N PRO A 118 24.43 -15.99 -15.80
CA PRO A 118 23.84 -17.15 -16.43
C PRO A 118 22.99 -16.70 -17.61
N GLU A 119 23.05 -17.45 -18.71
CA GLU A 119 22.22 -17.21 -19.88
C GLU A 119 20.76 -17.49 -19.49
N GLU A 120 19.89 -16.48 -19.53
CA GLU A 120 18.47 -16.64 -19.23
C GLU A 120 17.76 -17.35 -20.39
N LYS A 121 17.80 -18.68 -20.38
CA LYS A 121 16.95 -19.52 -21.22
C LYS A 121 15.83 -20.08 -20.39
N ALA A 122 14.61 -20.07 -20.95
CA ALA A 122 13.46 -20.71 -20.32
C ALA A 122 13.78 -22.20 -20.10
N PRO A 123 13.86 -22.67 -18.85
CA PRO A 123 14.15 -24.07 -18.59
C PRO A 123 12.93 -24.90 -19.02
N GLY A 124 13.15 -25.88 -19.89
CA GLY A 124 12.12 -26.89 -20.19
C GLY A 124 11.80 -27.78 -19.00
N ILE A 125 12.75 -27.93 -18.06
CA ILE A 125 12.63 -28.67 -16.81
C ILE A 125 13.36 -27.88 -15.71
N ILE A 126 12.71 -27.67 -14.57
CA ILE A 126 13.28 -27.02 -13.39
C ILE A 126 13.56 -28.11 -12.34
N VAL A 127 14.82 -28.30 -11.96
CA VAL A 127 15.21 -29.32 -10.97
C VAL A 127 15.15 -28.72 -9.56
N THR A 128 14.44 -29.38 -8.65
CA THR A 128 14.41 -29.04 -7.22
C THR A 128 15.01 -30.16 -6.38
N ASP A 129 15.16 -29.93 -5.07
CA ASP A 129 15.65 -30.92 -4.11
C ASP A 129 14.64 -32.08 -3.89
N ARG A 130 13.40 -31.95 -4.37
CA ARG A 130 12.32 -32.94 -4.16
C ARG A 130 11.81 -33.59 -5.43
N TRP A 131 11.65 -32.81 -6.50
CA TRP A 131 11.14 -33.26 -7.80
C TRP A 131 11.60 -32.35 -8.93
N GLN A 132 11.39 -32.79 -10.16
CA GLN A 132 11.49 -31.96 -11.36
C GLN A 132 10.14 -31.31 -11.64
N VAL A 133 10.15 -30.05 -12.04
CA VAL A 133 8.95 -29.31 -12.49
C VAL A 133 9.04 -29.10 -13.99
N VAL A 134 8.04 -29.55 -14.74
CA VAL A 134 7.88 -29.26 -16.17
C VAL A 134 6.82 -28.16 -16.30
N PRO A 135 7.23 -26.89 -16.55
CA PRO A 135 6.30 -25.77 -16.58
C PRO A 135 5.58 -25.68 -17.92
N GLY A 136 4.35 -25.19 -17.90
CA GLY A 136 3.54 -24.99 -19.11
C GLY A 136 2.26 -24.23 -18.82
N ILE A 137 1.71 -23.59 -19.84
CA ILE A 137 0.47 -22.81 -19.72
C ILE A 137 -0.77 -23.70 -19.57
N ASP A 138 -0.82 -24.86 -20.24
CA ASP A 138 -1.98 -25.75 -20.13
C ASP A 138 -1.83 -26.76 -18.99
N ARG A 139 -0.59 -26.98 -18.54
CA ARG A 139 -0.26 -28.00 -17.56
C ARG A 139 1.13 -27.76 -16.99
N VAL A 140 1.24 -27.87 -15.67
CA VAL A 140 2.51 -27.96 -14.93
C VAL A 140 2.61 -29.38 -14.37
N GLU A 141 3.75 -30.03 -14.53
CA GLU A 141 3.96 -31.39 -14.04
C GLU A 141 5.03 -31.45 -12.97
N LEU A 142 4.78 -32.25 -11.93
CA LEU A 142 5.79 -32.68 -10.97
C LEU A 142 6.23 -34.08 -11.37
N ARG A 143 7.52 -34.27 -11.58
CA ARG A 143 8.12 -35.54 -12.02
C ARG A 143 9.26 -35.97 -11.12
N ARG A 144 9.47 -37.27 -11.03
CA ARG A 144 10.69 -37.83 -10.45
C ARG A 144 11.87 -37.61 -11.41
N THR A 145 13.09 -37.78 -10.91
CA THR A 145 14.32 -37.72 -11.71
C THR A 145 14.38 -38.73 -12.86
N ASP A 146 13.67 -39.85 -12.76
CA ASP A 146 13.53 -40.85 -13.84
C ASP A 146 12.42 -40.50 -14.86
N GLY A 147 11.76 -39.35 -14.70
CA GLY A 147 10.68 -38.87 -15.55
C GLY A 147 9.28 -39.33 -15.15
N THR A 148 9.13 -40.19 -14.14
CA THR A 148 7.82 -40.65 -13.65
C THR A 148 6.94 -39.49 -13.19
N LEU A 149 5.67 -39.47 -13.60
CA LEU A 149 4.71 -38.44 -13.20
C LEU A 149 4.30 -38.62 -11.73
N LEU A 150 4.50 -37.59 -10.92
CA LEU A 150 4.05 -37.53 -9.53
C LEU A 150 2.73 -36.76 -9.40
N ALA A 151 2.61 -35.65 -10.13
CA ALA A 151 1.38 -34.88 -10.21
C ALA A 151 1.29 -34.05 -11.49
N ALA A 152 0.07 -33.82 -11.97
CA ALA A 152 -0.26 -32.90 -13.05
C ALA A 152 -1.18 -31.80 -12.49
N ILE A 153 -0.86 -30.53 -12.78
CA ILE A 153 -1.61 -29.37 -12.31
C ILE A 153 -2.04 -28.56 -13.54
N GLU A 154 -3.35 -28.42 -13.73
CA GLU A 154 -3.95 -27.81 -14.91
C GLU A 154 -4.82 -26.62 -14.47
N PRO A 155 -4.68 -25.45 -15.10
CA PRO A 155 -5.67 -24.39 -14.95
C PRO A 155 -6.97 -24.84 -15.64
N PHE A 156 -8.11 -24.62 -14.98
CA PHE A 156 -9.42 -24.68 -15.64
C PHE A 156 -10.01 -23.28 -15.66
N GLY A 157 -10.88 -23.00 -16.63
CA GLY A 157 -11.36 -21.65 -16.87
C GLY A 157 -12.42 -21.58 -17.97
N PRO A 158 -12.76 -20.36 -18.41
CA PRO A 158 -13.58 -20.18 -19.61
C PRO A 158 -12.91 -20.82 -20.84
N VAL A 159 -13.65 -20.87 -21.96
CA VAL A 159 -13.17 -21.40 -23.25
C VAL A 159 -11.74 -20.92 -23.50
N LYS A 160 -10.84 -21.88 -23.78
CA LYS A 160 -9.41 -21.60 -23.95
C LYS A 160 -9.23 -20.49 -24.98
N PRO A 161 -8.46 -19.42 -24.68
CA PRO A 161 -8.22 -18.37 -25.63
C PRO A 161 -7.56 -18.91 -26.90
N GLU A 162 -7.94 -18.39 -28.07
CA GLU A 162 -7.42 -18.87 -29.36
C GLU A 162 -6.03 -18.31 -29.69
N GLY A 163 -5.58 -17.27 -28.98
CA GLY A 163 -4.30 -16.62 -29.21
C GLY A 163 -3.11 -17.53 -28.94
N LYS A 164 -2.00 -17.27 -29.62
CA LYS A 164 -0.75 -18.00 -29.41
C LYS A 164 -0.21 -17.70 -28.00
N ALA A 165 0.05 -18.76 -27.23
CA ALA A 165 0.71 -18.63 -25.94
C ALA A 165 2.15 -18.11 -26.11
N SER A 166 2.54 -17.20 -25.25
CA SER A 166 3.90 -16.69 -25.10
C SER A 166 4.42 -17.04 -23.72
N ALA A 167 5.74 -17.23 -23.61
CA ALA A 167 6.42 -17.49 -22.35
C ALA A 167 7.46 -16.39 -22.11
N GLN A 168 7.45 -15.83 -20.91
CA GLN A 168 8.42 -14.88 -20.40
C GLN A 168 9.18 -15.51 -19.24
N VAL A 169 10.51 -15.49 -19.32
CA VAL A 169 11.37 -15.76 -18.17
C VAL A 169 11.45 -14.45 -17.38
N ILE A 170 10.93 -14.46 -16.16
CA ILE A 170 11.04 -13.29 -15.26
C ILE A 170 12.29 -13.43 -14.41
N GLU A 171 12.57 -14.64 -13.92
CA GLU A 171 13.78 -14.96 -13.17
C GLU A 171 14.12 -16.43 -13.39
N ALA A 172 15.39 -16.77 -13.62
CA ALA A 172 15.83 -18.15 -13.77
C ALA A 172 17.20 -18.34 -13.10
N GLY A 173 17.19 -18.98 -11.93
CA GLY A 173 18.43 -19.24 -11.21
C GLY A 173 18.37 -20.46 -10.29
N PRO A 174 19.48 -20.73 -9.58
CA PRO A 174 19.69 -21.99 -8.87
C PRO A 174 18.82 -22.16 -7.61
N TYR A 175 18.21 -21.09 -7.10
CA TYR A 175 17.38 -21.12 -5.89
C TYR A 175 15.90 -20.84 -6.18
N PHE A 176 15.64 -20.03 -7.21
CA PHE A 176 14.30 -19.62 -7.58
C PHE A 176 14.17 -19.48 -9.09
N THR A 177 13.05 -19.94 -9.64
CA THR A 177 12.68 -19.73 -11.03
C THR A 177 11.26 -19.21 -11.10
N TRP A 178 11.04 -18.19 -11.93
CA TRP A 178 9.73 -17.61 -12.20
C TRP A 178 9.52 -17.45 -13.70
N LEU A 179 8.52 -18.18 -14.20
CA LEU A 179 8.05 -18.11 -15.56
C LEU A 179 6.63 -17.55 -15.59
N ARG A 180 6.36 -16.73 -16.59
CA ARG A 180 5.02 -16.24 -16.90
C ARG A 180 4.60 -16.70 -18.28
N TYR A 181 3.39 -17.20 -18.40
CA TYR A 181 2.77 -17.54 -19.66
C TYR A 181 1.57 -16.64 -19.90
N ASP A 182 1.50 -16.04 -21.08
CA ASP A 182 0.39 -15.20 -21.51
C ASP A 182 -0.25 -15.77 -22.76
N ARG A 183 -1.57 -15.86 -22.75
CA ARG A 183 -2.37 -16.26 -23.91
C ARG A 183 -3.48 -15.22 -24.12
N PRO A 184 -3.34 -14.34 -25.12
CA PRO A 184 -4.37 -13.37 -25.43
C PRO A 184 -5.62 -14.08 -25.99
N GLY A 185 -6.78 -13.47 -25.80
CA GLY A 185 -8.03 -13.91 -26.41
C GLY A 185 -8.97 -12.73 -26.63
N GLU A 186 -9.94 -12.92 -27.52
CA GLU A 186 -10.93 -11.90 -27.84
C GLU A 186 -11.97 -11.70 -26.73
N VAL A 187 -12.32 -12.78 -26.02
CA VAL A 187 -13.30 -12.77 -24.92
C VAL A 187 -12.61 -12.85 -23.56
N TRP A 188 -11.65 -13.77 -23.41
CA TRP A 188 -10.92 -13.96 -22.17
C TRP A 188 -9.43 -13.95 -22.45
N GLY A 189 -8.68 -13.13 -21.72
CA GLY A 189 -7.23 -13.27 -21.61
C GLY A 189 -6.87 -14.27 -20.52
N GLN A 190 -5.82 -15.06 -20.72
CA GLN A 190 -5.30 -15.99 -19.72
C GLN A 190 -3.83 -15.67 -19.43
N GLN A 191 -3.47 -15.64 -18.15
CA GLN A 191 -2.09 -15.53 -17.71
C GLN A 191 -1.80 -16.52 -16.58
N ILE A 192 -0.61 -17.11 -16.60
CA ILE A 192 -0.16 -18.05 -15.57
C ILE A 192 1.24 -17.70 -15.10
N ASP A 193 1.41 -17.53 -13.80
CA ASP A 193 2.72 -17.53 -13.16
C ASP A 193 3.04 -18.92 -12.61
N VAL A 194 4.26 -19.38 -12.89
CA VAL A 194 4.87 -20.58 -12.30
C VAL A 194 6.12 -20.15 -11.55
N GLN A 195 6.07 -20.19 -10.23
CA GLN A 195 7.17 -19.85 -9.33
C GLN A 195 7.64 -21.12 -8.63
N VAL A 196 8.92 -21.48 -8.79
CA VAL A 196 9.50 -22.72 -8.29
C VAL A 196 10.69 -22.38 -7.40
N HIS A 197 10.63 -22.84 -6.16
CA HIS A 197 11.73 -22.75 -5.20
C HIS A 197 12.55 -24.04 -5.26
N ARG A 198 13.87 -23.92 -5.05
CA ARG A 198 14.77 -25.08 -5.00
C ARG A 198 14.36 -26.13 -3.98
N THR A 199 13.69 -25.74 -2.89
CA THR A 199 13.19 -26.67 -1.87
C THR A 199 12.05 -27.58 -2.33
N GLY A 200 11.52 -27.36 -3.55
CA GLY A 200 10.39 -28.10 -4.11
C GLY A 200 9.06 -27.34 -4.03
N GLU A 201 8.98 -26.21 -3.33
CA GLU A 201 7.77 -25.39 -3.32
C GLU A 201 7.44 -24.84 -4.72
N VAL A 202 6.19 -25.04 -5.15
CA VAL A 202 5.65 -24.53 -6.39
C VAL A 202 4.45 -23.65 -6.07
N ARG A 203 4.53 -22.36 -6.44
CA ARG A 203 3.41 -21.41 -6.38
C ARG A 203 2.92 -21.12 -7.79
N LEU A 204 1.61 -21.25 -7.98
CA LEU A 204 0.93 -21.06 -9.24
C LEU A 204 -0.10 -19.95 -9.11
N THR A 205 -0.13 -19.01 -10.04
CA THR A 205 -1.20 -18.00 -10.12
C THR A 205 -1.85 -18.03 -11.49
N HIS A 206 -3.15 -18.32 -11.54
CA HIS A 206 -3.95 -18.31 -12.77
C HIS A 206 -4.78 -17.03 -12.77
N ARG A 207 -4.62 -16.20 -13.80
CA ARG A 207 -5.38 -14.98 -14.00
C ARG A 207 -6.21 -15.05 -15.26
N ILE A 208 -7.43 -14.51 -15.17
CA ILE A 208 -8.29 -14.28 -16.32
C ILE A 208 -8.60 -12.79 -16.44
N GLN A 209 -8.73 -12.31 -17.68
CA GLN A 209 -9.09 -10.94 -17.99
C GLN A 209 -10.37 -10.89 -18.81
N ALA A 210 -11.34 -10.05 -18.40
CA ALA A 210 -12.52 -9.79 -19.21
C ALA A 210 -12.19 -8.82 -20.35
N LYS A 211 -12.54 -9.20 -21.59
CA LYS A 211 -12.46 -8.32 -22.77
C LYS A 211 -13.82 -7.78 -23.26
N PRO A 212 -14.95 -8.48 -23.08
CA PRO A 212 -16.26 -7.95 -23.45
C PRO A 212 -16.59 -6.68 -22.69
N ALA A 213 -17.32 -5.78 -23.36
CA ALA A 213 -17.73 -4.50 -22.79
C ALA A 213 -18.65 -4.66 -21.58
N GLY A 214 -18.53 -3.76 -20.60
CA GLY A 214 -19.42 -3.70 -19.44
C GLY A 214 -19.07 -4.65 -18.29
N ASP A 215 -20.10 -4.95 -17.49
CA ASP A 215 -20.01 -5.75 -16.26
C ASP A 215 -20.40 -7.21 -16.55
N HIS A 216 -19.64 -8.16 -16.00
CA HIS A 216 -19.82 -9.60 -16.23
C HIS A 216 -19.74 -10.39 -14.92
N TRP A 217 -20.26 -11.61 -14.96
CA TRP A 217 -19.98 -12.62 -13.93
C TRP A 217 -18.68 -13.35 -14.26
N THR A 218 -17.88 -13.58 -13.23
CA THR A 218 -16.61 -14.31 -13.35
C THR A 218 -16.93 -15.76 -13.71
N PRO A 219 -16.43 -16.27 -14.85
CA PRO A 219 -16.66 -17.66 -15.25
C PRO A 219 -15.98 -18.60 -14.26
N ASP A 220 -16.40 -19.86 -14.23
CA ASP A 220 -15.75 -20.90 -13.44
C ASP A 220 -14.26 -21.00 -13.81
N PHE A 221 -13.36 -20.81 -12.85
CA PHE A 221 -11.92 -20.89 -13.09
C PHE A 221 -11.12 -21.15 -11.81
N GLY A 222 -9.96 -21.77 -11.98
CA GLY A 222 -9.07 -22.11 -10.88
C GLY A 222 -8.04 -23.14 -11.29
N TRP A 223 -7.77 -24.08 -10.37
CA TRP A 223 -6.74 -25.10 -10.51
C TRP A 223 -7.30 -26.50 -10.25
N ARG A 224 -6.88 -27.45 -11.08
CA ARG A 224 -7.08 -28.88 -10.85
C ARG A 224 -5.72 -29.55 -10.74
N MET A 225 -5.48 -30.28 -9.67
CA MET A 225 -4.31 -31.13 -9.51
C MET A 225 -4.75 -32.60 -9.49
N MET A 226 -4.00 -33.45 -10.18
CA MET A 226 -4.16 -34.90 -10.19
C MET A 226 -2.84 -35.55 -9.80
N ALA A 227 -2.85 -36.35 -8.74
CA ALA A 227 -1.69 -37.08 -8.23
C ALA A 227 -1.95 -38.59 -8.30
N PRO A 228 -1.56 -39.27 -9.39
CA PRO A 228 -1.80 -40.70 -9.57
C PRO A 228 -0.99 -41.53 -8.57
N GLY A 229 -1.62 -42.55 -7.97
CA GLY A 229 -0.98 -43.43 -6.99
C GLY A 229 -0.69 -42.77 -5.63
N ALA A 230 -1.11 -41.51 -5.44
CA ALA A 230 -0.99 -40.81 -4.17
C ALA A 230 -1.90 -41.42 -3.09
N ARG A 231 -1.49 -41.32 -1.83
CA ARG A 231 -2.22 -41.85 -0.67
C ARG A 231 -2.50 -40.74 0.33
N ALA A 232 -3.76 -40.58 0.71
CA ALA A 232 -4.17 -39.59 1.69
C ALA A 232 -3.57 -39.94 3.05
N THR A 233 -3.03 -38.94 3.76
CA THR A 233 -2.48 -39.12 5.11
C THR A 233 -3.55 -38.95 6.19
N GLU A 234 -4.67 -38.32 5.85
CA GLU A 234 -5.84 -38.10 6.69
C GLU A 234 -7.11 -38.48 5.90
N PRO A 235 -8.23 -38.79 6.56
CA PRO A 235 -9.52 -38.97 5.88
C PRO A 235 -9.88 -37.73 5.04
N LEU A 236 -10.40 -37.96 3.83
CA LEU A 236 -10.84 -36.87 2.96
C LEU A 236 -11.96 -36.09 3.62
N LYS A 237 -11.79 -34.78 3.68
CA LYS A 237 -12.78 -33.86 4.25
C LYS A 237 -13.81 -33.46 3.18
N PRO A 238 -15.02 -33.05 3.58
CA PRO A 238 -15.99 -32.47 2.67
C PRO A 238 -15.43 -31.25 1.93
N THR A 239 -16.03 -30.89 0.80
CA THR A 239 -15.67 -29.69 0.05
C THR A 239 -15.71 -28.45 0.95
N ALA A 240 -14.55 -27.82 1.12
CA ALA A 240 -14.42 -26.61 1.90
C ALA A 240 -14.93 -25.42 1.09
N ARG A 241 -15.80 -24.63 1.71
CA ARG A 241 -16.28 -23.35 1.18
C ARG A 241 -15.52 -22.22 1.85
N PHE A 242 -15.15 -21.20 1.09
CA PHE A 242 -14.43 -20.04 1.62
C PHE A 242 -15.41 -18.99 2.15
N LEU A 243 -16.57 -18.85 1.48
CA LEU A 243 -17.60 -17.90 1.89
C LEU A 243 -18.14 -18.22 3.28
N GLY A 244 -18.23 -17.19 4.12
CA GLY A 244 -18.75 -17.31 5.49
C GLY A 244 -17.70 -17.65 6.55
N ARG A 245 -16.44 -17.91 6.15
CA ARG A 245 -15.31 -17.99 7.10
C ARG A 245 -14.93 -16.60 7.60
N ASP A 246 -14.30 -16.53 8.76
CA ASP A 246 -13.68 -15.29 9.23
C ASP A 246 -12.42 -15.00 8.40
N PRO A 247 -12.37 -13.92 7.58
CA PRO A 247 -11.22 -13.59 6.76
C PRO A 247 -10.00 -13.12 7.58
N ASN A 248 -10.15 -12.89 8.89
CA ASN A 248 -9.08 -12.55 9.83
C ASN A 248 -8.60 -13.75 10.66
N SER A 249 -9.21 -14.93 10.49
CA SER A 249 -8.76 -16.18 11.12
C SER A 249 -7.47 -16.72 10.49
N ARG A 250 -6.95 -17.83 11.03
CA ARG A 250 -5.67 -18.43 10.64
C ARG A 250 -5.85 -19.80 10.02
N PHE A 251 -4.99 -20.17 9.08
CA PHE A 251 -4.90 -21.54 8.54
C PHE A 251 -4.54 -22.56 9.62
N SER A 252 -3.84 -22.15 10.68
CA SER A 252 -3.55 -23.00 11.84
C SER A 252 -4.78 -23.31 12.71
N ASP A 253 -5.87 -22.57 12.56
CA ASP A 253 -7.07 -22.78 13.36
C ASP A 253 -7.78 -24.07 12.91
N GLU A 254 -8.25 -24.88 13.87
CA GLU A 254 -8.85 -26.19 13.56
C GLU A 254 -10.06 -26.09 12.62
N ALA A 255 -10.83 -25.01 12.74
CA ALA A 255 -11.97 -24.72 11.86
C ALA A 255 -11.57 -24.58 10.38
N ASN A 256 -10.29 -24.28 10.09
CA ASN A 256 -9.74 -24.06 8.75
C ASN A 256 -8.86 -25.22 8.25
N ALA A 257 -8.81 -26.34 8.99
CA ALA A 257 -7.97 -27.48 8.66
C ALA A 257 -8.36 -28.21 7.37
N ASP A 258 -9.52 -27.92 6.78
CA ASP A 258 -10.00 -28.42 5.48
C ASP A 258 -9.54 -27.57 4.29
N LEU A 259 -8.89 -26.43 4.53
CA LEU A 259 -8.30 -25.58 3.50
C LEU A 259 -6.90 -26.04 3.04
N ILE A 260 -6.37 -27.11 3.65
CA ILE A 260 -5.08 -27.71 3.32
C ILE A 260 -5.27 -29.20 3.07
N ALA A 261 -4.92 -29.66 1.88
CA ALA A 261 -4.82 -31.08 1.56
C ALA A 261 -3.42 -31.59 1.92
N ALA A 262 -3.33 -32.66 2.70
CA ALA A 262 -2.08 -33.35 3.01
C ALA A 262 -2.15 -34.81 2.56
N PHE A 263 -1.12 -35.26 1.86
CA PHE A 263 -1.03 -36.62 1.33
C PHE A 263 0.42 -37.00 0.99
N THR A 264 0.63 -38.25 0.58
CA THR A 264 1.90 -38.73 0.04
C THR A 264 1.76 -38.99 -1.45
N LEU A 265 2.75 -38.58 -2.24
CA LEU A 265 2.85 -38.88 -3.67
C LEU A 265 3.15 -40.37 -3.88
N SER A 266 3.11 -40.84 -5.14
CA SER A 266 3.36 -42.24 -5.50
C SER A 266 4.75 -42.76 -5.10
N ASP A 267 5.71 -41.86 -4.89
CA ASP A 267 7.05 -42.14 -4.39
C ASP A 267 7.20 -42.01 -2.86
N SER A 268 6.08 -41.89 -2.14
CA SER A 268 5.98 -41.66 -0.69
C SER A 268 6.44 -40.27 -0.22
N THR A 269 6.72 -39.33 -1.12
CA THR A 269 7.06 -37.96 -0.71
C THR A 269 5.84 -37.27 -0.08
N PRO A 270 5.93 -36.73 1.15
CA PRO A 270 4.84 -35.98 1.77
C PRO A 270 4.68 -34.61 1.10
N VAL A 271 3.44 -34.24 0.81
CA VAL A 271 3.09 -32.99 0.14
C VAL A 271 1.84 -32.38 0.75
N CYS A 272 1.82 -31.06 0.82
CA CYS A 272 0.66 -30.26 1.18
C CYS A 272 0.29 -29.30 0.05
N VAL A 273 -1.02 -29.09 -0.12
CA VAL A 273 -1.58 -28.23 -1.16
C VAL A 273 -2.63 -27.32 -0.54
N ALA A 274 -2.59 -26.03 -0.88
CA ALA A 274 -3.56 -25.05 -0.39
C ALA A 274 -3.76 -23.91 -1.40
N ASN A 275 -4.89 -23.20 -1.28
CA ASN A 275 -5.03 -21.88 -1.85
C ASN A 275 -4.63 -20.85 -0.79
N PRO A 276 -3.51 -20.13 -0.95
CA PRO A 276 -2.99 -19.23 0.08
C PRO A 276 -3.90 -18.03 0.35
N GLU A 277 -4.81 -17.71 -0.57
CA GLU A 277 -5.71 -16.57 -0.47
C GLU A 277 -7.12 -16.95 -0.01
N ALA A 278 -7.38 -18.23 0.30
CA ALA A 278 -8.72 -18.75 0.60
C ALA A 278 -9.48 -17.93 1.66
N LEU A 279 -8.86 -17.66 2.81
CA LEU A 279 -9.47 -16.90 3.89
C LEU A 279 -9.72 -15.43 3.49
N ARG A 280 -8.74 -14.81 2.83
CA ARG A 280 -8.74 -13.37 2.53
C ARG A 280 -9.62 -12.99 1.36
N GLN A 281 -9.63 -13.82 0.30
CA GLN A 281 -10.58 -13.70 -0.81
C GLN A 281 -12.00 -14.10 -0.39
N ASN A 282 -12.14 -14.86 0.70
CA ASN A 282 -13.40 -15.25 1.33
C ASN A 282 -14.49 -15.73 0.35
N ARG A 283 -14.07 -16.31 -0.78
CA ARG A 283 -14.95 -16.81 -1.83
C ARG A 283 -14.20 -17.80 -2.70
N GLY A 284 -14.80 -18.97 -2.88
CA GLY A 284 -14.20 -20.06 -3.62
C GLY A 284 -14.46 -21.40 -2.93
N MET A 285 -13.98 -22.47 -3.55
CA MET A 285 -14.08 -23.83 -3.01
C MET A 285 -12.73 -24.54 -3.07
N PHE A 286 -12.52 -25.44 -2.13
CA PHE A 286 -11.39 -26.36 -2.11
C PHE A 286 -11.90 -27.77 -1.87
N GLU A 287 -11.69 -28.63 -2.85
CA GLU A 287 -12.21 -30.00 -2.88
C GLU A 287 -11.06 -30.98 -3.04
N VAL A 288 -11.13 -32.10 -2.31
CA VAL A 288 -10.18 -33.20 -2.39
C VAL A 288 -10.96 -34.51 -2.55
N THR A 289 -10.77 -35.20 -3.67
CA THR A 289 -11.45 -36.45 -3.98
C THR A 289 -10.47 -37.55 -4.36
N LEU A 290 -10.92 -38.81 -4.28
CA LEU A 290 -10.22 -39.96 -4.84
C LEU A 290 -10.97 -40.37 -6.11
N ALA A 291 -10.29 -40.33 -7.26
CA ALA A 291 -10.85 -40.72 -8.55
C ALA A 291 -9.81 -41.53 -9.32
N ASP A 292 -10.21 -42.71 -9.82
CA ASP A 292 -9.37 -43.58 -10.67
C ASP A 292 -7.97 -43.87 -10.09
N GLY A 293 -7.88 -44.07 -8.77
CA GLY A 293 -6.61 -44.33 -8.09
C GLY A 293 -5.68 -43.12 -7.96
N ALA A 294 -6.20 -41.91 -8.20
CA ALA A 294 -5.49 -40.64 -8.02
C ALA A 294 -6.19 -39.77 -6.97
N ILE A 295 -5.39 -39.00 -6.22
CA ILE A 295 -5.93 -37.86 -5.45
C ILE A 295 -6.14 -36.72 -6.44
N VAL A 296 -7.35 -36.19 -6.46
CA VAL A 296 -7.72 -35.03 -7.28
C VAL A 296 -8.07 -33.88 -6.36
N ILE A 297 -7.40 -32.75 -6.57
CA ILE A 297 -7.66 -31.50 -5.84
C ILE A 297 -8.22 -30.49 -6.81
N ARG A 298 -9.30 -29.81 -6.43
CA ARG A 298 -9.87 -28.71 -7.19
C ARG A 298 -9.96 -27.47 -6.31
N SER A 299 -9.21 -26.44 -6.66
CA SER A 299 -9.34 -25.11 -6.05
C SER A 299 -10.02 -24.15 -7.02
N ASN A 300 -11.19 -23.66 -6.65
CA ASN A 300 -12.03 -22.81 -7.48
C ASN A 300 -12.12 -21.41 -6.90
N ARG A 301 -12.01 -20.39 -7.76
CA ARG A 301 -12.26 -19.00 -7.33
C ARG A 301 -13.73 -18.68 -7.16
N ASN A 302 -14.61 -19.44 -7.83
CA ASN A 302 -16.06 -19.33 -7.70
C ASN A 302 -16.62 -20.32 -6.69
N GLU A 303 -17.79 -19.97 -6.15
CA GLU A 303 -18.57 -20.79 -5.25
C GLU A 303 -20.06 -20.70 -5.66
N PRO A 304 -20.85 -21.79 -5.56
CA PRO A 304 -22.29 -21.73 -5.80
C PRO A 304 -22.98 -20.78 -4.81
N VAL A 305 -23.73 -19.84 -5.36
CA VAL A 305 -24.55 -18.86 -4.62
C VAL A 305 -26.03 -19.05 -4.92
N LYS A 306 -26.92 -18.50 -4.08
CA LYS A 306 -28.37 -18.74 -4.22
C LYS A 306 -28.94 -18.01 -5.43
N ASP A 307 -28.44 -16.82 -5.70
CA ASP A 307 -28.85 -15.99 -6.82
C ASP A 307 -27.60 -15.41 -7.48
N LEU A 308 -27.31 -15.83 -8.71
CA LEU A 308 -26.13 -15.35 -9.44
C LEU A 308 -26.21 -13.86 -9.79
N GLU A 309 -27.42 -13.32 -10.03
CA GLU A 309 -27.58 -11.90 -10.36
C GLU A 309 -27.26 -11.02 -9.16
N THR A 310 -27.44 -11.56 -7.95
CA THR A 310 -27.25 -10.82 -6.71
C THR A 310 -26.13 -11.32 -5.81
N GLU A 311 -25.47 -12.42 -6.09
CA GLU A 311 -24.43 -12.93 -5.19
C GLU A 311 -23.20 -13.39 -5.96
N GLY A 312 -23.22 -13.31 -7.29
CA GLY A 312 -22.12 -13.73 -8.16
C GLY A 312 -20.83 -12.93 -7.96
N LEU A 313 -19.70 -13.53 -8.32
CA LEU A 313 -18.42 -12.83 -8.33
C LEU A 313 -18.30 -11.99 -9.60
N MET A 314 -18.33 -10.66 -9.49
CA MET A 314 -18.24 -9.79 -10.67
C MET A 314 -16.82 -9.64 -11.24
N ILE A 315 -16.74 -9.38 -12.54
CA ILE A 315 -15.56 -8.89 -13.24
C ILE A 315 -16.01 -7.86 -14.30
N GLN A 316 -15.27 -6.77 -14.45
CA GLN A 316 -15.60 -5.71 -15.42
C GLN A 316 -14.66 -5.77 -16.62
N GLU A 317 -15.07 -5.23 -17.77
CA GLU A 317 -14.22 -5.05 -18.94
C GLU A 317 -12.84 -4.52 -18.56
N GLY A 318 -11.78 -5.19 -19.04
CA GLY A 318 -10.40 -4.81 -18.77
C GLY A 318 -9.88 -5.17 -17.39
N SER A 319 -10.70 -5.67 -16.46
CA SER A 319 -10.24 -6.09 -15.14
C SER A 319 -9.74 -7.54 -15.14
N TRP A 320 -8.90 -7.84 -14.16
CA TRP A 320 -8.34 -9.17 -13.90
C TRP A 320 -8.99 -9.81 -12.67
N ARG A 321 -9.10 -11.13 -12.70
CA ARG A 321 -9.35 -11.99 -11.53
C ARG A 321 -8.27 -13.03 -11.45
N PHE A 322 -7.96 -13.50 -10.25
CA PHE A 322 -6.92 -14.49 -10.05
C PHE A 322 -7.30 -15.58 -9.05
N SER A 323 -6.67 -16.75 -9.20
CA SER A 323 -6.68 -17.88 -8.28
C SER A 323 -5.25 -18.36 -8.04
N GLU A 324 -4.91 -18.70 -6.81
CA GLU A 324 -3.59 -19.22 -6.44
C GLU A 324 -3.65 -20.67 -5.93
N LEU A 325 -2.59 -21.42 -6.20
CA LEU A 325 -2.36 -22.73 -5.61
C LEU A 325 -0.90 -22.81 -5.19
N VAL A 326 -0.63 -23.28 -3.97
CA VAL A 326 0.71 -23.64 -3.51
C VAL A 326 0.79 -25.14 -3.30
N VAL A 327 1.89 -25.73 -3.77
CA VAL A 327 2.25 -27.14 -3.54
C VAL A 327 3.59 -27.14 -2.84
N VAL A 328 3.62 -27.68 -1.61
CA VAL A 328 4.77 -27.60 -0.72
C VAL A 328 5.12 -28.98 -0.19
N PRO A 329 6.38 -29.43 -0.28
CA PRO A 329 6.82 -30.65 0.38
C PRO A 329 6.79 -30.46 1.90
N GLY A 330 6.31 -31.46 2.63
CA GLY A 330 6.25 -31.42 4.10
C GLY A 330 4.84 -31.57 4.68
N GLY A 331 4.68 -31.15 5.94
CA GLY A 331 3.48 -31.38 6.74
C GLY A 331 2.45 -30.25 6.74
N ARG A 332 1.20 -30.59 7.09
CA ARG A 332 0.05 -29.65 7.12
C ARG A 332 0.30 -28.48 8.05
N GLU A 333 0.77 -28.76 9.26
CA GLU A 333 0.97 -27.75 10.29
C GLU A 333 2.11 -26.77 9.94
N GLU A 334 3.13 -27.24 9.21
CA GLU A 334 4.22 -26.40 8.70
C GLU A 334 3.70 -25.45 7.62
N LEU A 335 2.89 -25.95 6.66
CA LEU A 335 2.28 -25.11 5.64
C LEU A 335 1.32 -24.08 6.27
N ALA A 336 0.47 -24.50 7.21
CA ALA A 336 -0.46 -23.61 7.90
C ALA A 336 0.28 -22.43 8.57
N ALA A 337 1.30 -22.74 9.37
CA ALA A 337 2.09 -21.73 10.07
C ALA A 337 2.80 -20.76 9.10
N ARG A 338 3.28 -21.26 7.96
CA ARG A 338 3.90 -20.43 6.90
C ARG A 338 2.90 -19.52 6.18
N LEU A 339 1.65 -19.96 6.00
CA LEU A 339 0.59 -19.14 5.40
C LEU A 339 0.11 -18.03 6.36
N ASP A 340 0.05 -18.32 7.66
CA ASP A 340 -0.37 -17.35 8.68
C ASP A 340 0.67 -16.25 8.90
N ALA A 341 1.95 -16.61 8.83
CA ALA A 341 3.07 -15.74 9.15
C ALA A 341 4.26 -16.06 8.23
N PRO A 342 4.26 -15.57 6.98
CA PRO A 342 5.31 -15.89 6.02
C PRO A 342 6.66 -15.30 6.43
N LEU A 343 7.73 -16.01 6.07
CA LEU A 343 9.09 -15.52 6.17
C LEU A 343 9.28 -14.31 5.26
N PHE A 344 9.96 -13.27 5.75
CA PHE A 344 10.25 -12.07 4.98
C PHE A 344 11.65 -11.55 5.31
N GLY A 345 12.22 -10.75 4.42
CA GLY A 345 13.45 -10.02 4.65
C GLY A 345 13.27 -8.52 4.46
N HIS A 346 14.11 -7.74 5.14
CA HIS A 346 14.03 -6.28 5.13
C HIS A 346 15.42 -5.66 5.30
N ALA A 347 15.79 -4.71 4.44
CA ALA A 347 17.04 -3.95 4.60
C ALA A 347 16.97 -2.98 5.77
N THR A 348 18.12 -2.52 6.27
CA THR A 348 18.12 -1.44 7.27
C THR A 348 17.53 -0.15 6.68
N TRP A 349 16.81 0.63 7.49
CA TRP A 349 16.13 1.83 7.02
C TRP A 349 17.06 2.84 6.35
N GLN A 350 18.34 2.89 6.75
CA GLN A 350 19.36 3.76 6.14
C GLN A 350 19.57 3.44 4.65
N ALA A 351 19.50 2.16 4.28
CA ALA A 351 19.65 1.74 2.89
C ALA A 351 18.44 2.20 2.06
N TYR A 352 17.23 2.15 2.62
CA TYR A 352 16.04 2.72 1.99
C TYR A 352 16.12 4.24 1.90
N ASP A 353 16.53 4.91 2.98
CA ASP A 353 16.63 6.38 3.02
C ASP A 353 17.62 6.89 1.97
N ALA A 354 18.75 6.22 1.79
CA ALA A 354 19.73 6.55 0.75
C ALA A 354 19.16 6.49 -0.69
N VAL A 355 18.11 5.71 -0.92
CA VAL A 355 17.50 5.49 -2.25
C VAL A 355 16.21 6.29 -2.45
N TYR A 356 15.41 6.45 -1.40
CA TYR A 356 14.06 7.01 -1.46
C TYR A 356 13.87 8.28 -0.61
N ARG A 357 14.85 8.67 0.21
CA ARG A 357 14.81 9.83 1.10
C ARG A 357 13.61 9.81 2.04
N THR A 358 13.37 8.64 2.66
CA THR A 358 12.24 8.42 3.56
C THR A 358 12.46 9.02 4.95
N GLY A 359 13.69 9.33 5.34
CA GLY A 359 14.06 9.74 6.69
C GLY A 359 14.07 8.59 7.70
N PRO A 360 14.49 8.86 8.95
CA PRO A 360 14.54 7.85 10.00
C PRO A 360 13.14 7.34 10.40
N PRO A 361 13.05 6.17 11.05
CA PRO A 361 11.80 5.69 11.65
C PRO A 361 11.31 6.61 12.76
N LEU A 362 10.00 6.56 13.01
CA LEU A 362 9.39 7.22 14.16
C LEU A 362 9.88 6.56 15.46
N GLU A 363 10.49 7.34 16.33
CA GLU A 363 10.83 6.92 17.70
C GLU A 363 9.83 7.53 18.70
N VAL A 364 9.17 6.67 19.48
CA VAL A 364 8.23 7.08 20.52
C VAL A 364 8.54 6.40 21.85
N LYS A 365 8.63 7.19 22.92
CA LYS A 365 8.89 6.72 24.29
C LYS A 365 7.62 6.69 25.13
N HIS A 366 6.71 7.63 24.93
CA HIS A 366 5.48 7.77 25.69
C HIS A 366 4.52 6.60 25.39
N PRO A 367 4.00 5.90 26.41
CA PRO A 367 3.14 4.72 26.23
C PRO A 367 1.89 5.00 25.38
N VAL A 368 1.23 6.14 25.58
CA VAL A 368 0.04 6.53 24.80
C VAL A 368 0.38 6.73 23.32
N LEU A 369 1.54 7.32 22.99
CA LEU A 369 1.92 7.53 21.59
C LEU A 369 2.25 6.20 20.90
N ARG A 370 2.92 5.27 21.61
CA ARG A 370 3.10 3.88 21.14
C ARG A 370 1.77 3.20 20.87
N GLN A 371 0.80 3.37 21.78
CA GLN A 371 -0.54 2.84 21.58
C GLN A 371 -1.20 3.47 20.35
N CYS A 372 -1.11 4.79 20.15
CA CYS A 372 -1.65 5.44 18.96
C CYS A 372 -1.05 4.83 17.68
N VAL A 373 0.27 4.69 17.60
CA VAL A 373 0.95 4.07 16.44
C VAL A 373 0.40 2.68 16.17
N GLU A 374 0.35 1.81 17.18
CA GLU A 374 -0.17 0.44 17.04
C GLU A 374 -1.66 0.43 16.62
N ARG A 375 -2.48 1.35 17.15
CA ARG A 375 -3.89 1.49 16.77
C ARG A 375 -4.09 1.90 15.32
N PHE A 376 -3.26 2.80 14.80
CA PHE A 376 -3.33 3.19 13.39
C PHE A 376 -2.81 2.08 12.46
N ILE A 377 -1.76 1.35 12.83
CA ILE A 377 -1.31 0.16 12.07
C ILE A 377 -2.42 -0.89 12.04
N PHE A 378 -3.03 -1.19 13.18
CA PHE A 378 -4.17 -2.11 13.24
C PHE A 378 -5.33 -1.61 12.35
N ALA A 379 -5.68 -0.33 12.41
CA ALA A 379 -6.74 0.25 11.61
C ALA A 379 -6.49 0.06 10.10
N LEU A 380 -5.25 0.23 9.61
CA LEU A 380 -4.91 -0.03 8.20
C LEU A 380 -5.18 -1.47 7.78
N GLN A 381 -4.81 -2.44 8.62
CA GLN A 381 -5.01 -3.86 8.33
C GLN A 381 -6.48 -4.25 8.34
N ASP A 382 -7.21 -3.75 9.34
CA ASP A 382 -8.62 -4.06 9.55
C ASP A 382 -9.50 -3.39 8.51
N MET A 383 -9.21 -2.14 8.13
CA MET A 383 -9.99 -1.43 7.12
C MET A 383 -9.81 -1.97 5.71
N GLN A 384 -8.65 -2.55 5.39
CA GLN A 384 -8.40 -3.08 4.06
C GLN A 384 -9.47 -4.13 3.72
N MET A 385 -10.19 -3.92 2.63
CA MET A 385 -11.28 -4.79 2.21
C MET A 385 -10.77 -6.22 2.00
N LYS A 386 -11.57 -7.18 2.48
CA LYS A 386 -11.42 -8.61 2.25
C LYS A 386 -12.51 -9.04 1.25
N GLY A 387 -12.48 -10.28 0.79
CA GLY A 387 -13.52 -10.79 -0.10
C GLY A 387 -13.26 -10.47 -1.58
N ASP A 388 -14.32 -10.04 -2.26
CA ASP A 388 -14.37 -9.80 -3.71
C ASP A 388 -13.55 -8.58 -4.14
N ASP A 389 -13.22 -7.69 -3.21
CA ASP A 389 -12.40 -6.49 -3.43
C ASP A 389 -11.13 -6.49 -2.57
N LEU A 390 -10.59 -7.68 -2.30
CA LEU A 390 -9.35 -7.88 -1.54
C LEU A 390 -8.30 -6.82 -1.91
N GLY A 391 -7.86 -6.05 -0.90
CA GLY A 391 -6.82 -5.02 -1.02
C GLY A 391 -7.34 -3.59 -1.24
N SER A 392 -8.59 -3.40 -1.64
CA SER A 392 -9.21 -2.07 -1.75
C SER A 392 -9.36 -1.41 -0.37
N MET A 393 -9.48 -0.08 -0.34
CA MET A 393 -9.63 0.71 0.89
C MET A 393 -10.99 1.42 0.94
N PRO A 394 -11.71 1.41 2.09
CA PRO A 394 -13.04 1.98 2.20
C PRO A 394 -13.05 3.50 2.28
N TRP A 395 -14.23 4.13 2.17
CA TRP A 395 -14.38 5.56 2.45
C TRP A 395 -14.16 5.90 3.92
N SER A 396 -14.59 5.02 4.81
CA SER A 396 -14.43 5.21 6.25
C SER A 396 -14.30 3.88 6.97
N TRP A 397 -13.58 3.92 8.09
CA TRP A 397 -13.46 2.84 9.05
C TRP A 397 -13.71 3.40 10.45
N SER A 398 -14.19 2.58 11.39
CA SER A 398 -14.29 2.99 12.79
C SER A 398 -14.05 1.79 13.69
N PRO A 399 -13.47 1.96 14.88
CA PRO A 399 -13.27 0.85 15.81
C PRO A 399 -14.62 0.24 16.19
N TYR A 400 -14.63 -1.08 16.40
CA TYR A 400 -15.82 -1.86 16.79
C TYR A 400 -16.97 -1.83 15.78
N ARG A 401 -16.74 -1.43 14.53
CA ARG A 401 -17.79 -1.45 13.51
C ARG A 401 -18.18 -2.91 13.22
N ALA A 402 -19.45 -3.25 13.48
CA ALA A 402 -19.94 -4.61 13.32
C ALA A 402 -19.98 -5.10 11.87
N LYS A 403 -20.06 -4.19 10.88
CA LYS A 403 -20.09 -4.51 9.46
C LYS A 403 -19.04 -3.69 8.70
N PRO A 404 -18.11 -4.32 7.97
CA PRO A 404 -17.16 -3.60 7.14
C PRO A 404 -17.87 -2.73 6.10
N ASP A 405 -17.27 -1.58 5.78
CA ASP A 405 -17.71 -0.74 4.67
C ASP A 405 -17.00 -1.20 3.40
N TYR A 406 -17.77 -1.52 2.37
CA TYR A 406 -17.27 -1.96 1.08
C TYR A 406 -17.43 -0.90 -0.01
N THR A 407 -17.74 0.34 0.38
CA THR A 407 -17.72 1.50 -0.53
C THR A 407 -16.30 2.06 -0.59
N SER A 408 -15.76 2.23 -1.80
CA SER A 408 -14.41 2.76 -1.99
C SER A 408 -14.37 3.87 -3.04
N SER A 409 -13.51 4.85 -2.80
CA SER A 409 -13.17 5.91 -3.75
C SER A 409 -12.24 5.43 -4.87
N VAL A 410 -11.58 4.28 -4.70
CA VAL A 410 -10.54 3.69 -5.57
C VAL A 410 -9.43 4.70 -5.87
N ARG A 411 -8.44 4.76 -4.98
CA ARG A 411 -7.28 5.64 -5.07
C ARG A 411 -6.02 4.88 -4.71
N LEU A 412 -4.86 5.35 -5.17
CA LEU A 412 -3.56 4.74 -4.85
C LEU A 412 -2.55 5.74 -4.28
N ASN A 413 -2.81 7.05 -4.36
CA ASN A 413 -1.84 8.10 -3.99
C ASN A 413 -1.41 8.06 -2.52
N HIS A 414 -2.27 7.56 -1.66
CA HIS A 414 -2.01 7.44 -0.22
C HIS A 414 -1.16 6.20 0.14
N SER A 415 -1.04 5.22 -0.76
CA SER A 415 -0.22 4.02 -0.52
C SER A 415 1.27 4.32 -0.37
N LEU A 416 1.73 5.48 -0.84
CA LEU A 416 3.13 5.91 -0.73
C LEU A 416 3.58 5.93 0.73
N TYR A 417 2.75 6.48 1.62
CA TYR A 417 3.11 6.62 3.03
C TYR A 417 3.15 5.27 3.76
N VAL A 418 2.34 4.29 3.31
CA VAL A 418 2.41 2.92 3.81
C VAL A 418 3.72 2.23 3.36
N TRP A 419 4.13 2.43 2.10
CA TRP A 419 5.43 1.96 1.61
C TRP A 419 6.60 2.58 2.38
N GLU A 420 6.59 3.89 2.57
CA GLU A 420 7.66 4.59 3.28
C GLU A 420 7.74 4.15 4.74
N ASP A 421 6.61 3.88 5.41
CA ASP A 421 6.62 3.33 6.76
C ASP A 421 7.11 1.88 6.82
N TRP A 422 6.80 1.05 5.80
CA TRP A 422 7.44 -0.26 5.65
C TRP A 422 8.96 -0.12 5.57
N PHE A 423 9.47 0.76 4.69
CA PHE A 423 10.90 0.99 4.50
C PHE A 423 11.61 1.47 5.78
N ARG A 424 10.92 2.24 6.62
CA ARG A 424 11.44 2.73 7.89
C ARG A 424 11.46 1.66 8.98
N THR A 425 10.42 0.83 9.06
CA THR A 425 10.15 0.01 10.25
C THR A 425 10.41 -1.47 10.05
N GLY A 426 10.32 -1.98 8.82
CA GLY A 426 10.27 -3.41 8.55
C GLY A 426 9.03 -4.12 9.13
N ASP A 427 7.95 -3.40 9.42
CA ASP A 427 6.69 -4.01 9.85
C ASP A 427 5.95 -4.64 8.65
N TYR A 428 6.00 -5.98 8.56
CA TYR A 428 5.40 -6.76 7.48
C TYR A 428 3.90 -6.49 7.29
N ARG A 429 3.22 -6.02 8.34
CA ARG A 429 1.81 -5.63 8.28
C ARG A 429 1.58 -4.49 7.28
N LEU A 430 2.51 -3.54 7.22
CA LEU A 430 2.47 -2.40 6.31
C LEU A 430 2.81 -2.82 4.87
N TRP A 431 3.82 -3.70 4.71
CA TRP A 431 4.13 -4.30 3.40
C TRP A 431 2.90 -4.96 2.79
N ARG A 432 2.20 -5.80 3.56
CA ARG A 432 0.98 -6.48 3.10
C ARG A 432 -0.12 -5.49 2.70
N VAL A 433 -0.33 -4.45 3.50
CA VAL A 433 -1.33 -3.41 3.17
C VAL A 433 -0.99 -2.74 1.84
N ALA A 434 0.25 -2.29 1.66
CA ALA A 434 0.67 -1.62 0.43
C ALA A 434 0.66 -2.55 -0.79
N HIS A 435 1.13 -3.79 -0.61
CA HIS A 435 1.12 -4.85 -1.63
C HIS A 435 -0.29 -5.10 -2.15
N ASP A 436 -1.24 -5.37 -1.26
CA ASP A 436 -2.60 -5.74 -1.68
C ASP A 436 -3.37 -4.55 -2.22
N TRP A 437 -3.09 -3.33 -1.74
CA TRP A 437 -3.65 -2.12 -2.32
C TRP A 437 -3.17 -1.91 -3.76
N CYS A 438 -1.87 -2.06 -4.02
CA CYS A 438 -1.33 -2.02 -5.38
C CYS A 438 -1.92 -3.14 -6.25
N ARG A 439 -2.00 -4.38 -5.74
CA ARG A 439 -2.59 -5.51 -6.47
C ARG A 439 -4.05 -5.27 -6.84
N ASN A 440 -4.88 -4.83 -5.89
CA ASN A 440 -6.27 -4.48 -6.15
C ASN A 440 -6.40 -3.38 -7.21
N TYR A 441 -5.58 -2.33 -7.08
CA TYR A 441 -5.62 -1.22 -8.01
C TYR A 441 -5.21 -1.65 -9.42
N PHE A 442 -4.19 -2.50 -9.56
CA PHE A 442 -3.82 -3.10 -10.85
C PHE A 442 -4.94 -3.99 -11.40
N ASP A 443 -5.41 -4.96 -10.62
CA ASP A 443 -6.34 -5.99 -11.10
C ASP A 443 -7.73 -5.39 -11.43
N LEU A 444 -8.23 -4.50 -10.56
CA LEU A 444 -9.61 -4.01 -10.63
C LEU A 444 -9.69 -2.49 -10.84
N GLY A 445 -8.76 -1.72 -10.29
CA GLY A 445 -8.76 -0.25 -10.29
C GLY A 445 -8.25 0.42 -11.58
N MET A 446 -7.55 -0.31 -12.45
CA MET A 446 -7.07 0.19 -13.74
C MET A 446 -7.87 -0.40 -14.90
N TYR A 447 -7.95 0.34 -16.00
CA TYR A 447 -8.55 -0.15 -17.24
C TYR A 447 -7.48 -0.75 -18.15
N TRP A 448 -7.58 -2.04 -18.40
CA TRP A 448 -6.73 -2.80 -19.35
C TRP A 448 -7.54 -3.39 -20.52
N GLY A 449 -8.71 -2.81 -20.78
CA GLY A 449 -9.61 -3.24 -21.84
C GLY A 449 -9.15 -2.78 -23.22
N PRO A 450 -9.91 -3.11 -24.26
CA PRO A 450 -9.56 -2.81 -25.65
C PRO A 450 -9.61 -1.32 -26.01
N ASN A 451 -10.29 -0.46 -25.25
CA ASN A 451 -10.36 0.97 -25.56
C ASN A 451 -9.01 1.66 -25.25
N PRO A 452 -8.24 2.12 -26.26
CA PRO A 452 -6.95 2.74 -26.05
C PRO A 452 -7.03 4.10 -25.33
N GLU A 453 -8.20 4.77 -25.35
CA GLU A 453 -8.40 6.05 -24.65
C GLU A 453 -8.28 5.90 -23.12
N PHE A 454 -8.68 4.73 -22.60
CA PHE A 454 -8.68 4.45 -21.16
C PHE A 454 -7.57 3.50 -20.73
N TYR A 455 -6.78 2.96 -21.66
CA TYR A 455 -5.73 2.01 -21.32
C TYR A 455 -4.70 2.64 -20.36
N GLY A 456 -4.50 2.01 -19.20
CA GLY A 456 -3.63 2.55 -18.15
C GLY A 456 -4.29 3.64 -17.29
N ALA A 457 -5.51 4.09 -17.61
CA ALA A 457 -6.26 5.02 -16.79
C ALA A 457 -6.81 4.32 -15.53
N CYS A 458 -7.03 5.10 -14.48
CA CYS A 458 -7.71 4.57 -13.31
C CYS A 458 -9.22 4.50 -13.54
N ARG A 459 -9.92 3.76 -12.70
CA ARG A 459 -11.38 3.67 -12.68
C ARG A 459 -11.88 4.19 -11.34
N ARG A 460 -12.85 5.09 -11.37
CA ARG A 460 -13.48 5.58 -10.14
C ARG A 460 -14.38 4.49 -9.55
N GLY A 461 -14.37 4.32 -8.23
CA GLY A 461 -15.26 3.38 -7.55
C GLY A 461 -16.71 3.86 -7.40
N ASN A 462 -17.55 2.95 -6.93
CA ASN A 462 -18.95 3.18 -6.55
C ASN A 462 -19.89 3.55 -7.73
N ALA A 463 -19.68 2.97 -8.91
CA ALA A 463 -20.45 3.34 -10.10
C ALA A 463 -21.95 3.13 -9.97
N TRP A 464 -22.34 1.97 -9.44
CA TRP A 464 -23.73 1.50 -9.44
C TRP A 464 -24.11 0.73 -8.18
N ARG A 465 -23.32 0.86 -7.11
CA ARG A 465 -23.50 0.07 -5.89
C ARG A 465 -24.93 0.23 -5.34
N GLY A 466 -25.61 -0.89 -5.15
CA GLY A 466 -26.98 -0.94 -4.64
C GLY A 466 -28.08 -0.80 -5.71
N LYS A 467 -27.74 -0.75 -7.01
CA LYS A 467 -28.72 -0.86 -8.10
C LYS A 467 -28.97 -2.34 -8.46
N SER A 468 -30.22 -2.68 -8.80
CA SER A 468 -30.58 -4.01 -9.30
C SER A 468 -29.77 -4.36 -10.56
N GLY A 469 -29.28 -5.59 -10.66
CA GLY A 469 -28.42 -6.04 -11.78
C GLY A 469 -26.95 -5.58 -11.70
N HIS A 470 -26.58 -4.79 -10.69
CA HIS A 470 -25.19 -4.32 -10.49
C HIS A 470 -24.69 -4.69 -9.09
N GLY A 471 -24.26 -5.94 -8.97
CA GLY A 471 -23.27 -6.42 -8.00
C GLY A 471 -23.63 -6.33 -6.53
N PRO A 472 -24.00 -7.47 -5.92
CA PRO A 472 -24.04 -7.56 -4.47
C PRO A 472 -22.94 -8.42 -3.90
N GLY A 473 -22.83 -8.41 -2.58
CA GLY A 473 -21.65 -8.87 -1.84
C GLY A 473 -20.65 -7.75 -1.56
N THR A 474 -19.38 -8.14 -1.46
CA THR A 474 -18.28 -7.26 -1.02
C THR A 474 -17.64 -6.48 -2.18
N PHE A 475 -18.09 -6.68 -3.42
CA PHE A 475 -17.53 -6.02 -4.60
C PHE A 475 -17.94 -4.53 -4.71
N ASN A 476 -17.04 -3.69 -5.21
CA ASN A 476 -17.19 -2.26 -5.44
C ASN A 476 -17.10 -1.99 -6.95
N PRO A 477 -18.25 -1.95 -7.66
CA PRO A 477 -18.27 -1.66 -9.09
C PRO A 477 -17.61 -0.32 -9.43
N ARG A 478 -16.83 -0.30 -10.52
CA ARG A 478 -16.09 0.88 -10.96
C ARG A 478 -16.62 1.40 -12.28
N PHE A 479 -16.43 2.69 -12.57
CA PHE A 479 -16.83 3.27 -13.85
C PHE A 479 -15.91 2.79 -14.99
N ALA A 480 -16.42 2.77 -16.23
CA ALA A 480 -15.61 2.45 -17.41
C ALA A 480 -14.58 3.55 -17.71
N ASN A 481 -14.92 4.81 -17.45
CA ASN A 481 -14.03 5.96 -17.54
C ASN A 481 -13.88 6.64 -16.18
N THR A 482 -12.86 7.48 -16.04
CA THR A 482 -12.63 8.26 -14.82
C THR A 482 -12.47 9.73 -15.15
N GLN A 483 -12.81 10.57 -14.19
CA GLN A 483 -12.46 11.99 -14.25
C GLN A 483 -10.95 12.11 -14.08
N ILE A 484 -10.32 12.98 -14.87
CA ILE A 484 -8.86 13.15 -14.95
C ILE A 484 -8.19 13.29 -13.58
N TYR A 485 -8.88 13.85 -12.59
CA TYR A 485 -8.32 14.11 -11.27
C TYR A 485 -8.16 12.88 -10.36
N VAL A 486 -8.75 11.72 -10.69
CA VAL A 486 -8.72 10.52 -9.83
C VAL A 486 -7.42 9.74 -10.06
N HIS A 487 -6.84 9.90 -11.25
CA HIS A 487 -5.65 9.19 -11.68
C HIS A 487 -4.40 9.74 -10.96
N LYS A 488 -4.13 9.20 -9.77
CA LYS A 488 -3.01 9.55 -8.89
C LYS A 488 -2.53 8.31 -8.13
N GLY A 489 -1.28 8.33 -7.70
CA GLY A 489 -0.63 7.26 -6.95
C GLY A 489 0.03 6.19 -7.81
N TRP A 490 0.07 6.36 -9.12
CA TRP A 490 0.62 5.35 -10.03
C TRP A 490 2.14 5.18 -9.86
N SER A 491 2.84 6.12 -9.23
CA SER A 491 4.25 5.95 -8.84
C SER A 491 4.47 4.78 -7.86
N ASN A 492 3.44 4.39 -7.10
CA ASN A 492 3.51 3.24 -6.17
C ASN A 492 3.68 1.90 -6.88
N PHE A 493 3.28 1.79 -8.15
CA PHE A 493 3.53 0.58 -8.91
C PHE A 493 5.02 0.34 -9.17
N TRP A 494 5.82 1.42 -9.23
CA TRP A 494 7.26 1.27 -9.33
C TRP A 494 7.85 0.68 -8.04
N LEU A 495 7.37 1.14 -6.88
CA LEU A 495 7.77 0.56 -5.58
C LEU A 495 7.35 -0.91 -5.47
N MET A 496 6.12 -1.24 -5.89
CA MET A 496 5.66 -2.63 -5.96
C MET A 496 6.53 -3.49 -6.87
N TYR A 497 6.96 -2.97 -8.02
CA TYR A 497 7.90 -3.65 -8.92
C TYR A 497 9.25 -3.89 -8.23
N GLU A 498 9.82 -2.86 -7.60
CA GLU A 498 11.09 -2.96 -6.89
C GLU A 498 11.03 -3.96 -5.71
N GLU A 499 9.91 -4.04 -5.00
CA GLU A 499 9.72 -4.95 -3.87
C GLU A 499 9.46 -6.41 -4.28
N THR A 500 8.79 -6.64 -5.41
CA THR A 500 8.34 -8.00 -5.82
C THR A 500 9.10 -8.60 -7.00
N GLY A 501 9.70 -7.76 -7.83
CA GLY A 501 10.26 -8.13 -9.13
C GLY A 501 9.21 -8.38 -10.22
N ASP A 502 7.91 -8.16 -9.98
CA ASP A 502 6.86 -8.42 -10.99
C ASP A 502 6.84 -7.33 -12.09
N PRO A 503 7.18 -7.64 -13.35
CA PRO A 503 7.21 -6.65 -14.42
C PRO A 503 5.84 -6.05 -14.76
N ARG A 504 4.71 -6.65 -14.32
CA ARG A 504 3.38 -6.05 -14.51
C ARG A 504 3.26 -4.69 -13.83
N TYR A 505 3.88 -4.51 -12.67
CA TYR A 505 3.80 -3.25 -11.95
C TYR A 505 4.71 -2.19 -12.58
N ARG A 506 5.85 -2.58 -13.16
CA ARG A 506 6.62 -1.66 -14.02
C ARG A 506 5.77 -1.16 -15.19
N HIS A 507 5.17 -2.09 -15.93
CA HIS A 507 4.27 -1.77 -17.05
C HIS A 507 3.12 -0.86 -16.59
N ALA A 508 2.57 -1.11 -15.40
CA ALA A 508 1.49 -0.29 -14.88
C ALA A 508 1.91 1.13 -14.52
N ALA A 509 3.08 1.31 -13.90
CA ALA A 509 3.64 2.63 -13.64
C ALA A 509 3.85 3.41 -14.94
N GLU A 510 4.44 2.76 -15.96
CA GLU A 510 4.74 3.36 -17.26
C GLU A 510 3.44 3.71 -18.02
N ALA A 511 2.49 2.78 -18.14
CA ALA A 511 1.23 3.01 -18.84
C ALA A 511 0.39 4.12 -18.19
N ALA A 512 0.34 4.16 -16.86
CA ALA A 512 -0.35 5.22 -16.13
C ALA A 512 0.34 6.58 -16.33
N ALA A 513 1.67 6.64 -16.24
CA ALA A 513 2.41 7.87 -16.48
C ALA A 513 2.20 8.41 -17.91
N GLU A 514 2.21 7.54 -18.92
CA GLU A 514 1.92 7.92 -20.31
C GLU A 514 0.48 8.43 -20.47
N TRP A 515 -0.49 7.81 -19.81
CA TRP A 515 -1.86 8.31 -19.79
C TRP A 515 -1.95 9.70 -19.13
N SER A 516 -1.28 9.89 -17.99
CA SER A 516 -1.19 11.17 -17.27
C SER A 516 -0.65 12.30 -18.14
N ILE A 517 0.48 12.05 -18.83
CA ILE A 517 1.15 13.03 -19.70
C ILE A 517 0.19 13.54 -20.78
N LYS A 518 -0.61 12.64 -21.36
CA LYS A 518 -1.53 12.97 -22.47
C LYS A 518 -2.82 13.65 -22.02
N HIS A 519 -3.37 13.28 -20.87
CA HIS A 519 -4.75 13.62 -20.53
C HIS A 519 -4.91 14.54 -19.32
N GLN A 520 -3.94 14.61 -18.41
CA GLN A 520 -4.07 15.40 -17.18
C GLN A 520 -3.59 16.84 -17.35
N HIS A 521 -4.38 17.79 -16.84
CA HIS A 521 -4.11 19.22 -16.88
C HIS A 521 -4.64 19.88 -15.59
N ALA A 522 -3.84 20.72 -14.93
CA ALA A 522 -4.21 21.32 -13.65
C ALA A 522 -5.09 22.58 -13.77
N GLY A 523 -5.15 23.19 -14.96
CA GLY A 523 -5.99 24.37 -15.25
C GLY A 523 -7.37 24.12 -15.86
N LEU A 524 -7.77 22.87 -16.17
CA LEU A 524 -9.03 22.57 -16.87
C LEU A 524 -10.10 22.06 -15.89
N GLY A 525 -10.79 23.00 -15.23
CA GLY A 525 -12.01 22.73 -14.44
C GLY A 525 -11.83 21.97 -13.12
N TYR A 526 -10.68 21.33 -12.86
CA TYR A 526 -10.36 20.61 -11.62
C TYR A 526 -8.91 20.83 -11.18
N THR A 527 -8.69 21.84 -10.34
CA THR A 527 -7.36 22.30 -9.88
C THR A 527 -6.59 21.30 -9.02
N ARG A 528 -7.29 20.59 -8.13
CA ARG A 528 -7.46 19.14 -8.27
C ARG A 528 -6.24 18.29 -8.67
N THR A 529 -5.98 18.35 -9.96
CA THR A 529 -5.01 17.56 -10.70
C THR A 529 -3.57 17.94 -10.37
N VAL A 530 -3.33 19.11 -9.77
CA VAL A 530 -1.99 19.54 -9.30
C VAL A 530 -1.33 18.51 -8.37
N GLY A 531 -2.11 17.71 -7.63
CA GLY A 531 -1.57 16.62 -6.81
C GLY A 531 -0.80 15.55 -7.57
N VAL A 532 -0.98 15.43 -8.89
CA VAL A 532 -0.22 14.50 -9.77
C VAL A 532 1.26 14.85 -9.84
N VAL A 533 1.63 16.10 -9.54
CA VAL A 533 3.03 16.55 -9.47
C VAL A 533 3.85 15.63 -8.56
N ALA A 534 3.27 15.13 -7.45
CA ALA A 534 3.95 14.18 -6.57
C ALA A 534 4.32 12.87 -7.29
N ASP A 535 3.39 12.25 -8.03
CA ASP A 535 3.67 11.02 -8.78
C ASP A 535 4.72 11.23 -9.87
N ALA A 536 4.62 12.34 -10.60
CA ALA A 536 5.53 12.67 -11.68
C ALA A 536 6.96 12.93 -11.18
N VAL A 537 7.10 13.67 -10.07
CA VAL A 537 8.41 13.86 -9.42
C VAL A 537 8.95 12.54 -8.86
N LYS A 538 8.13 11.75 -8.14
CA LYS A 538 8.58 10.47 -7.57
C LYS A 538 9.03 9.50 -8.66
N LEU A 539 8.28 9.37 -9.76
CA LEU A 539 8.70 8.50 -10.85
C LEU A 539 9.98 9.00 -11.53
N TYR A 540 10.17 10.32 -11.69
CA TYR A 540 11.46 10.88 -12.12
C TYR A 540 12.60 10.49 -11.15
N GLU A 541 12.37 10.57 -9.84
CA GLU A 541 13.37 10.19 -8.84
C GLU A 541 13.70 8.69 -8.85
N TYR A 542 12.75 7.85 -9.28
CA TYR A 542 12.93 6.41 -9.36
C TYR A 542 13.60 5.97 -10.67
N THR A 543 13.25 6.59 -11.80
CA THR A 543 13.68 6.16 -13.14
C THR A 543 14.80 7.01 -13.73
N GLY A 544 14.93 8.27 -13.31
CA GLY A 544 15.78 9.28 -13.94
C GLY A 544 15.26 9.81 -15.29
N ASP A 545 14.10 9.35 -15.77
CA ASP A 545 13.56 9.78 -17.06
C ASP A 545 12.96 11.18 -16.97
N ARG A 546 13.63 12.15 -17.63
CA ARG A 546 13.28 13.57 -17.58
C ARG A 546 11.85 13.87 -18.03
N LYS A 547 11.24 13.02 -18.87
CA LYS A 547 9.85 13.23 -19.31
C LYS A 547 8.87 13.35 -18.14
N HIS A 548 9.16 12.67 -17.02
CA HIS A 548 8.31 12.72 -15.83
C HIS A 548 8.46 14.05 -15.08
N LEU A 549 9.69 14.57 -14.95
CA LEU A 549 9.91 15.90 -14.39
C LEU A 549 9.30 16.99 -15.30
N GLU A 550 9.44 16.87 -16.61
CA GLU A 550 8.80 17.76 -17.58
C GLU A 550 7.27 17.74 -17.47
N ASN A 551 6.67 16.58 -17.21
CA ASN A 551 5.25 16.49 -16.91
C ASN A 551 4.86 17.23 -15.62
N ALA A 552 5.67 17.11 -14.56
CA ALA A 552 5.44 17.84 -13.31
C ALA A 552 5.51 19.36 -13.52
N LEU A 553 6.51 19.83 -14.27
CA LEU A 553 6.66 21.24 -14.65
C LEU A 553 5.48 21.72 -15.50
N ARG A 554 5.05 20.94 -16.51
CA ARG A 554 3.86 21.25 -17.31
C ARG A 554 2.61 21.39 -16.43
N LEU A 555 2.40 20.48 -15.49
CA LEU A 555 1.25 20.55 -14.58
C LEU A 555 1.31 21.82 -13.72
N TRP A 556 2.49 22.18 -13.20
CA TRP A 556 2.70 23.43 -12.48
C TRP A 556 2.41 24.67 -13.35
N GLU A 557 2.94 24.73 -14.58
CA GLU A 557 2.67 25.81 -15.53
C GLU A 557 1.18 25.99 -15.79
N THR A 558 0.45 24.88 -15.94
CA THR A 558 -1.00 24.93 -16.18
C THR A 558 -1.82 25.27 -14.94
N PHE A 559 -1.25 25.14 -13.75
CA PHE A 559 -1.89 25.45 -12.48
C PHE A 559 -1.77 26.94 -12.12
N LYS A 560 -0.63 27.58 -12.42
CA LYS A 560 -0.36 28.99 -12.11
C LYS A 560 -1.49 29.96 -12.49
N PRO A 561 -2.13 29.87 -13.68
CA PRO A 561 -3.19 30.79 -14.07
C PRO A 561 -4.49 30.67 -13.26
N THR A 562 -4.66 29.59 -12.49
CA THR A 562 -5.87 29.36 -11.67
C THR A 562 -5.80 30.02 -10.29
N GLN A 563 -4.64 30.59 -9.95
CA GLN A 563 -4.40 31.23 -8.67
C GLN A 563 -4.82 32.70 -8.69
N GLY A 564 -5.36 33.19 -7.58
CA GLY A 564 -5.61 34.61 -7.35
C GLY A 564 -4.33 35.39 -7.03
N GLU A 565 -4.47 36.69 -6.77
CA GLU A 565 -3.36 37.55 -6.32
C GLU A 565 -2.76 37.10 -4.98
N ASP A 566 -3.58 36.48 -4.13
CA ASP A 566 -3.21 35.87 -2.85
C ASP A 566 -2.60 34.46 -3.00
N LEU A 567 -2.39 34.00 -4.23
CA LEU A 567 -1.90 32.67 -4.60
C LEU A 567 -2.83 31.50 -4.23
N LEU A 568 -4.01 31.79 -3.68
CA LEU A 568 -5.05 30.79 -3.39
C LEU A 568 -5.84 30.44 -4.65
N PHE A 569 -6.59 29.35 -4.59
CA PHE A 569 -7.35 28.85 -5.73
C PHE A 569 -8.61 28.09 -5.29
N THR A 570 -9.56 27.95 -6.21
CA THR A 570 -10.80 27.18 -6.00
C THR A 570 -10.76 25.86 -6.76
N GLU A 571 -11.67 24.93 -6.45
CA GLU A 571 -11.76 23.63 -7.16
C GLU A 571 -11.89 23.79 -8.67
N SER A 572 -12.68 24.78 -9.10
CA SER A 572 -12.94 25.06 -10.51
C SER A 572 -11.86 25.89 -11.21
N GLY A 573 -10.92 26.48 -10.46
CA GLY A 573 -9.96 27.46 -10.96
C GLY A 573 -10.55 28.85 -11.23
N LYS A 574 -11.84 29.07 -10.94
CA LYS A 574 -12.48 30.38 -11.02
C LYS A 574 -12.20 31.22 -9.75
N PRO A 575 -12.29 32.56 -9.83
CA PRO A 575 -12.16 33.42 -8.66
C PRO A 575 -13.11 33.03 -7.53
N ALA A 576 -12.63 33.10 -6.30
CA ALA A 576 -13.42 32.81 -5.13
C ALA A 576 -14.46 33.92 -4.88
N VAL A 577 -15.73 33.54 -4.82
CA VAL A 577 -16.87 34.43 -4.50
C VAL A 577 -17.66 33.93 -3.27
N GLY A 578 -17.32 32.75 -2.75
CA GLY A 578 -18.02 32.08 -1.67
C GLY A 578 -17.29 32.02 -0.33
N ASN A 579 -16.11 32.62 -0.18
CA ASN A 579 -15.27 32.48 1.03
C ASN A 579 -15.97 32.99 2.32
N ASP A 580 -16.84 34.00 2.21
CA ASP A 580 -17.57 34.55 3.36
C ASP A 580 -18.88 33.80 3.66
N LEU A 581 -19.29 32.90 2.77
CA LEU A 581 -20.56 32.19 2.86
C LEU A 581 -20.44 30.94 3.72
N TYR A 582 -21.54 30.57 4.39
CA TYR A 582 -21.63 29.25 4.96
C TYR A 582 -21.91 28.24 3.83
N ILE A 583 -20.96 27.35 3.58
CA ILE A 583 -21.10 26.28 2.58
C ILE A 583 -20.98 24.95 3.31
N GLY A 584 -22.12 24.42 3.74
CA GLY A 584 -22.22 23.11 4.40
C GLY A 584 -22.38 21.95 3.41
N ILE A 585 -22.81 22.23 2.17
CA ILE A 585 -23.08 21.21 1.15
C ILE A 585 -22.08 21.33 0.01
N ASP A 586 -21.41 20.22 -0.32
CA ASP A 586 -20.38 20.20 -1.37
C ASP A 586 -20.91 20.59 -2.75
N SER A 587 -22.15 20.20 -3.08
CA SER A 587 -22.77 20.52 -4.36
C SER A 587 -22.98 22.02 -4.60
N LEU A 588 -23.19 22.79 -3.53
CA LEU A 588 -23.28 24.25 -3.60
C LEU A 588 -21.93 24.87 -3.97
N GLY A 589 -20.84 24.26 -3.50
CA GLY A 589 -19.47 24.67 -3.78
C GLY A 589 -19.10 24.71 -5.26
N TYR A 590 -19.68 23.81 -6.08
CA TYR A 590 -19.43 23.83 -7.53
C TYR A 590 -20.08 25.04 -8.23
N LYS A 591 -21.16 25.59 -7.66
CA LYS A 591 -21.86 26.76 -8.21
C LYS A 591 -21.30 28.07 -7.67
N THR A 592 -20.75 28.05 -6.46
CA THR A 592 -20.23 29.22 -5.76
C THR A 592 -18.77 28.97 -5.38
N PRO A 593 -17.81 29.25 -6.29
CA PRO A 593 -16.39 28.96 -6.06
C PRO A 593 -15.85 29.58 -4.76
N PHE A 594 -15.12 28.79 -4.00
CA PHE A 594 -14.46 29.21 -2.75
C PHE A 594 -13.18 28.38 -2.53
N VAL A 595 -12.30 28.84 -1.63
CA VAL A 595 -11.07 28.13 -1.27
C VAL A 595 -11.41 26.99 -0.31
N LYS A 596 -11.18 25.76 -0.75
CA LYS A 596 -11.60 24.54 -0.06
C LYS A 596 -10.38 23.78 0.50
N PRO A 597 -10.30 23.50 1.82
CA PRO A 597 -9.14 22.83 2.43
C PRO A 597 -8.82 21.49 1.76
N TYR A 598 -9.85 20.69 1.49
CA TYR A 598 -9.74 19.41 0.79
C TYR A 598 -9.13 19.51 -0.62
N ILE A 599 -9.21 20.68 -1.26
CA ILE A 599 -8.66 20.90 -2.60
C ILE A 599 -7.26 21.52 -2.53
N VAL A 600 -7.07 22.48 -1.62
CA VAL A 600 -5.76 23.08 -1.33
C VAL A 600 -4.74 22.02 -0.95
N GLN A 601 -5.13 21.01 -0.16
CA GLN A 601 -4.23 19.97 0.32
C GLN A 601 -3.47 19.24 -0.80
N TYR A 602 -4.09 19.04 -1.98
CA TYR A 602 -3.42 18.37 -3.10
C TYR A 602 -2.20 19.14 -3.59
N ALA A 603 -2.24 20.48 -3.53
CA ALA A 603 -1.09 21.31 -3.86
C ALA A 603 -0.06 21.31 -2.72
N THR A 604 -0.51 21.43 -1.46
CA THR A 604 0.40 21.44 -0.29
C THR A 604 1.18 20.12 -0.17
N ASN A 605 0.59 19.01 -0.59
CA ASN A 605 1.20 17.69 -0.50
C ASN A 605 2.05 17.33 -1.73
N ALA A 606 2.02 18.13 -2.81
CA ALA A 606 2.71 17.81 -4.06
C ALA A 606 3.79 18.82 -4.45
N LEU A 607 3.51 20.12 -4.33
CA LEU A 607 4.42 21.19 -4.77
C LEU A 607 5.78 21.21 -4.03
N PRO A 608 5.88 20.86 -2.73
CA PRO A 608 7.18 20.75 -2.06
C PRO A 608 8.13 19.73 -2.71
N TYR A 609 7.61 18.68 -3.35
CA TYR A 609 8.44 17.73 -4.09
C TYR A 609 9.04 18.36 -5.35
N LEU A 610 8.27 19.18 -6.07
CA LEU A 610 8.74 19.86 -7.28
C LEU A 610 9.80 20.93 -6.97
N LEU A 611 9.63 21.66 -5.85
CA LEU A 611 10.56 22.71 -5.45
C LEU A 611 12.00 22.20 -5.31
N ARG A 612 12.20 20.95 -4.86
CA ARG A 612 13.53 20.32 -4.76
C ARG A 612 14.28 20.24 -6.09
N HIS A 613 13.55 20.20 -7.20
CA HIS A 613 14.10 20.14 -8.56
C HIS A 613 14.03 21.50 -9.28
N THR A 614 13.44 22.51 -8.64
CA THR A 614 13.29 23.88 -9.15
C THR A 614 13.50 24.91 -8.02
N PRO A 615 14.64 24.87 -7.31
CA PRO A 615 14.83 25.69 -6.10
C PRO A 615 14.77 27.20 -6.36
N GLU A 616 15.05 27.62 -7.60
CA GLU A 616 15.03 29.03 -8.03
C GLU A 616 13.61 29.54 -8.40
N ASP A 617 12.56 28.70 -8.35
CA ASP A 617 11.19 29.14 -8.65
C ASP A 617 10.56 29.85 -7.43
N ASP A 618 10.78 31.16 -7.34
CA ASP A 618 10.22 32.03 -6.31
C ASP A 618 8.68 32.00 -6.23
N ARG A 619 7.99 31.77 -7.36
CA ARG A 619 6.52 31.71 -7.37
C ARG A 619 6.04 30.40 -6.77
N LEU A 620 6.70 29.28 -7.07
CA LEU A 620 6.44 27.98 -6.46
C LEU A 620 6.67 28.04 -4.95
N HIS A 621 7.81 28.59 -4.51
CA HIS A 621 8.13 28.80 -3.10
C HIS A 621 7.03 29.61 -2.38
N ARG A 622 6.69 30.81 -2.90
CA ARG A 622 5.62 31.64 -2.31
C ARG A 622 4.25 30.97 -2.32
N THR A 623 3.93 30.18 -3.34
CA THR A 623 2.68 29.41 -3.38
C THR A 623 2.61 28.40 -2.27
N ILE A 624 3.68 27.62 -2.03
CA ILE A 624 3.73 26.63 -0.96
C ILE A 624 3.43 27.29 0.39
N LEU A 625 4.05 28.44 0.66
CA LEU A 625 3.84 29.17 1.91
C LEU A 625 2.44 29.77 2.02
N ALA A 626 1.95 30.45 0.98
CA ALA A 626 0.64 31.08 0.99
C ALA A 626 -0.50 30.08 1.26
N LEU A 627 -0.43 28.90 0.63
CA LEU A 627 -1.41 27.84 0.85
C LEU A 627 -1.38 27.32 2.29
N ASN A 628 -0.20 27.08 2.85
CA ASN A 628 -0.06 26.53 4.21
C ASN A 628 -0.30 27.57 5.31
N ASP A 629 0.05 28.83 5.08
CA ASP A 629 -0.33 29.97 5.93
C ASP A 629 -1.86 30.10 6.00
N TRP A 630 -2.55 29.91 4.85
CA TRP A 630 -4.00 29.86 4.83
C TRP A 630 -4.54 28.65 5.58
N MET A 631 -4.05 27.43 5.32
CA MET A 631 -4.49 26.20 5.99
C MET A 631 -4.36 26.29 7.52
N ALA A 632 -3.23 26.80 8.02
CA ALA A 632 -2.98 26.98 9.44
C ALA A 632 -3.90 28.03 10.07
N ARG A 633 -4.21 29.11 9.35
CA ARG A 633 -5.07 30.21 9.82
C ARG A 633 -6.55 29.83 9.89
N VAL A 634 -7.04 29.00 8.97
CA VAL A 634 -8.47 28.66 8.87
C VAL A 634 -8.89 27.43 9.69
N GLN A 635 -8.02 26.94 10.58
CA GLN A 635 -8.39 25.90 11.55
C GLN A 635 -9.49 26.41 12.49
N GLN A 636 -10.38 25.50 12.90
CA GLN A 636 -11.33 25.81 13.96
C GLN A 636 -10.63 25.88 15.33
N PRO A 637 -11.22 26.54 16.35
CA PRO A 637 -10.56 26.78 17.64
C PRO A 637 -9.98 25.54 18.32
N GLY A 638 -10.68 24.40 18.29
CA GLY A 638 -10.22 23.10 18.79
C GLY A 638 -9.38 22.29 17.80
N GLY A 639 -8.81 22.96 16.79
CA GLY A 639 -8.11 22.35 15.67
C GLY A 639 -9.05 21.77 14.61
N GLY A 640 -8.43 21.30 13.53
CA GLY A 640 -9.13 20.65 12.43
C GLY A 640 -9.85 21.61 11.49
N TRP A 641 -10.53 21.03 10.50
CA TRP A 641 -11.25 21.76 9.46
C TRP A 641 -12.63 21.15 9.23
N GLY A 642 -13.62 21.99 8.96
CA GLY A 642 -14.91 21.56 8.45
C GLY A 642 -14.83 21.06 7.00
N TYR A 643 -15.87 20.35 6.55
CA TYR A 643 -16.07 20.00 5.15
C TYR A 643 -17.47 20.42 4.68
N PRO A 644 -17.61 21.00 3.47
CA PRO A 644 -16.55 21.32 2.50
C PRO A 644 -15.81 22.64 2.80
N HIS A 645 -16.39 23.54 3.59
CA HIS A 645 -15.80 24.82 3.98
C HIS A 645 -15.06 24.71 5.33
N PRO A 646 -13.96 25.44 5.59
CA PRO A 646 -13.22 25.35 6.86
C PRO A 646 -14.09 25.64 8.09
N ALA A 647 -15.04 26.57 7.96
CA ALA A 647 -16.01 26.93 9.00
C ALA A 647 -17.27 26.03 9.04
N ALA A 648 -17.39 25.03 8.15
CA ALA A 648 -18.52 24.12 8.15
C ALA A 648 -18.56 23.27 9.43
N ALA A 649 -19.76 22.90 9.84
CA ALA A 649 -20.01 22.12 11.05
C ALA A 649 -19.28 20.77 11.05
N GLY A 650 -18.74 20.38 12.22
CA GLY A 650 -18.19 19.03 12.45
C GLY A 650 -16.71 18.90 12.04
N PRO A 651 -15.79 19.62 12.69
CA PRO A 651 -14.37 19.61 12.33
C PRO A 651 -13.79 18.19 12.37
N ARG A 652 -12.89 17.89 11.42
CA ARG A 652 -12.03 16.69 11.43
C ARG A 652 -10.59 17.09 11.75
N TRP A 653 -9.94 16.29 12.59
CA TRP A 653 -8.50 16.36 12.83
C TRP A 653 -7.77 15.63 11.70
N ASN A 654 -7.71 16.29 10.54
CA ASN A 654 -7.24 15.69 9.30
C ASN A 654 -5.70 15.66 9.24
N LEU A 655 -5.15 14.45 9.19
CA LEU A 655 -3.71 14.19 9.20
C LEU A 655 -3.09 14.44 7.83
N GLU A 656 -3.83 14.22 6.74
CA GLU A 656 -3.36 14.53 5.39
C GLU A 656 -3.06 16.04 5.23
N TYR A 657 -3.92 16.91 5.75
CA TYR A 657 -3.73 18.35 5.67
C TYR A 657 -2.56 18.79 6.55
N THR A 658 -2.40 18.13 7.69
CA THR A 658 -1.28 18.38 8.62
C THR A 658 0.05 17.98 8.00
N HIS A 659 0.08 16.92 7.20
CA HIS A 659 1.26 16.52 6.45
C HIS A 659 1.75 17.65 5.52
N GLY A 660 0.85 18.28 4.76
CA GLY A 660 1.18 19.43 3.91
C GLY A 660 1.78 20.61 4.67
N ILE A 661 1.25 20.91 5.86
CA ILE A 661 1.76 21.95 6.75
C ILE A 661 3.19 21.63 7.22
N LEU A 662 3.47 20.37 7.55
CA LEU A 662 4.82 19.94 7.98
C LEU A 662 5.81 19.87 6.80
N LEU A 663 5.36 19.52 5.60
CA LEU A 663 6.18 19.66 4.39
C LEU A 663 6.57 21.13 4.15
N ALA A 664 5.64 22.07 4.35
CA ALA A 664 5.93 23.50 4.24
C ALA A 664 6.87 24.00 5.35
N HIS A 665 6.80 23.43 6.56
CA HIS A 665 7.79 23.71 7.62
C HIS A 665 9.21 23.30 7.22
N GLY A 666 9.34 22.22 6.46
CA GLY A 666 10.62 21.82 5.86
C GLY A 666 11.12 22.74 4.74
N VAL A 667 10.24 23.57 4.16
CA VAL A 667 10.60 24.62 3.20
C VAL A 667 10.98 25.90 3.92
N GLU A 668 10.12 26.38 4.82
CA GLU A 668 10.37 27.54 5.68
C GLU A 668 9.92 27.23 7.12
N PRO A 669 10.85 27.13 8.09
CA PRO A 669 10.51 26.83 9.47
C PRO A 669 9.68 27.94 10.13
N LYS A 670 8.37 27.70 10.26
CA LYS A 670 7.45 28.58 11.00
C LYS A 670 6.90 27.90 12.26
N LYS A 671 6.85 28.64 13.37
CA LYS A 671 6.29 28.15 14.65
C LYS A 671 4.79 27.86 14.51
N GLU A 672 4.10 28.70 13.75
CA GLU A 672 2.67 28.64 13.47
C GLU A 672 2.27 27.30 12.83
N TYR A 673 3.14 26.70 12.03
CA TYR A 673 2.92 25.39 11.42
C TYR A 673 2.99 24.26 12.45
N LEU A 674 3.98 24.31 13.35
CA LEU A 674 4.07 23.35 14.46
C LEU A 674 2.89 23.50 15.42
N ASP A 675 2.47 24.73 15.71
CA ASP A 675 1.32 25.00 16.56
C ASP A 675 0.01 24.51 15.91
N ALA A 676 -0.13 24.68 14.58
CA ALA A 676 -1.26 24.13 13.82
C ALA A 676 -1.28 22.60 13.81
N ALA A 677 -0.12 21.94 13.71
CA ALA A 677 0.00 20.49 13.83
C ALA A 677 -0.31 20.00 15.26
N ALA A 678 0.15 20.73 16.28
CA ALA A 678 -0.14 20.42 17.68
C ALA A 678 -1.66 20.45 17.97
N ARG A 679 -2.40 21.40 17.40
CA ARG A 679 -3.87 21.46 17.51
C ARG A 679 -4.60 20.26 16.90
N ILE A 680 -3.92 19.46 16.07
CA ILE A 680 -4.43 18.20 15.51
C ILE A 680 -3.97 17.02 16.36
N LEU A 681 -2.68 16.94 16.68
CA LEU A 681 -2.09 15.79 17.37
C LEU A 681 -2.48 15.69 18.86
N ARG A 682 -2.62 16.82 19.57
CA ARG A 682 -2.99 16.85 20.99
C ARG A 682 -4.33 16.15 21.27
N PRO A 683 -5.45 16.52 20.61
CA PRO A 683 -6.71 15.82 20.84
C PRO A 683 -6.64 14.35 20.44
N ILE A 684 -5.95 13.99 19.35
CA ILE A 684 -5.76 12.60 18.93
C ILE A 684 -5.10 11.77 20.05
N ALA A 685 -3.98 12.26 20.60
CA ALA A 685 -3.22 11.56 21.64
C ALA A 685 -3.98 11.50 22.98
N GLN A 686 -4.49 12.63 23.46
CA GLN A 686 -5.14 12.71 24.78
C GLN A 686 -6.50 12.00 24.80
N LEU A 687 -7.23 11.96 23.68
CA LEU A 687 -8.46 11.16 23.59
C LEU A 687 -8.16 9.67 23.40
N CYS A 688 -7.02 9.31 22.80
CA CYS A 688 -6.55 7.92 22.83
C CYS A 688 -6.24 7.45 24.24
N GLU A 689 -5.60 8.28 25.06
CA GLU A 689 -5.39 7.98 26.49
C GLU A 689 -6.72 7.76 27.22
N LEU A 690 -7.70 8.64 26.98
CA LEU A 690 -8.99 8.59 27.67
C LEU A 690 -9.90 7.44 27.21
N HIS A 691 -9.90 7.12 25.91
CA HIS A 691 -10.88 6.19 25.31
C HIS A 691 -10.27 4.90 24.74
N GLY A 692 -8.94 4.78 24.75
CA GLY A 692 -8.18 3.64 24.20
C GLY A 692 -8.04 3.64 22.66
N TRP A 693 -8.58 4.66 21.98
CA TRP A 693 -8.54 4.83 20.53
C TRP A 693 -8.29 6.29 20.12
N PRO A 694 -7.47 6.53 19.09
CA PRO A 694 -7.33 7.86 18.50
C PRO A 694 -8.65 8.38 17.93
N ALA A 695 -9.05 9.58 18.33
CA ALA A 695 -10.27 10.22 17.86
C ALA A 695 -10.03 11.04 16.57
N SER A 696 -11.04 11.14 15.69
CA SER A 696 -10.90 11.76 14.35
C SER A 696 -11.54 13.15 14.21
N GLY A 697 -12.20 13.63 15.26
CA GLY A 697 -12.74 14.99 15.35
C GLY A 697 -14.02 15.04 16.16
N LEU A 698 -14.93 15.94 15.76
CA LEU A 698 -16.22 16.12 16.41
C LEU A 698 -17.40 15.93 15.43
N ASP A 699 -18.45 15.29 15.93
CA ASP A 699 -19.80 15.47 15.40
C ASP A 699 -20.33 16.84 15.87
N PRO A 700 -20.97 17.61 14.97
CA PRO A 700 -21.46 18.93 15.30
C PRO A 700 -22.67 18.87 16.25
N TRP A 701 -22.85 19.91 17.08
CA TRP A 701 -23.97 19.99 18.02
C TRP A 701 -25.33 19.88 17.31
N GLU A 702 -25.43 20.37 16.07
CA GLU A 702 -26.61 20.29 15.24
C GLU A 702 -27.14 18.86 15.05
N PHE A 703 -26.27 17.83 15.06
CA PHE A 703 -26.75 16.43 14.98
C PHE A 703 -27.62 16.04 16.17
N ARG A 704 -27.32 16.50 17.38
CA ARG A 704 -28.13 16.22 18.57
C ARG A 704 -29.44 16.97 18.55
N ALA A 705 -29.42 18.19 18.02
CA ALA A 705 -30.62 18.97 17.74
C ALA A 705 -31.45 18.42 16.56
N LYS A 706 -31.02 17.30 15.94
CA LYS A 706 -31.64 16.69 14.75
C LYS A 706 -31.72 17.63 13.54
N ILE A 707 -30.79 18.58 13.46
CA ILE A 707 -30.65 19.52 12.36
C ILE A 707 -29.73 18.91 11.31
N ASN A 708 -30.29 18.61 10.14
CA ASN A 708 -29.58 18.01 9.03
C ASN A 708 -28.76 19.03 8.21
N LEU A 709 -28.02 18.54 7.20
CA LEU A 709 -27.13 19.36 6.39
C LEU A 709 -27.86 20.47 5.60
N HIS A 710 -29.05 20.18 5.09
CA HIS A 710 -29.86 21.14 4.32
C HIS A 710 -30.41 22.24 5.24
N GLN A 711 -30.93 21.87 6.40
CA GLN A 711 -31.41 22.83 7.39
C GLN A 711 -30.30 23.77 7.85
N ARG A 712 -29.08 23.27 8.08
CA ARG A 712 -27.93 24.15 8.39
C ARG A 712 -27.63 25.14 7.28
N GLN A 713 -27.72 24.69 6.03
CA GLN A 713 -27.48 25.53 4.87
C GLN A 713 -28.53 26.64 4.74
N GLU A 714 -29.76 26.41 5.22
CA GLU A 714 -30.83 27.42 5.29
C GLU A 714 -30.66 28.35 6.50
N MET A 715 -30.17 27.82 7.63
CA MET A 715 -29.97 28.57 8.88
C MET A 715 -28.84 29.58 8.81
N TYR A 716 -27.73 29.24 8.17
CA TYR A 716 -26.52 30.05 8.12
C TYR A 716 -26.29 30.60 6.73
N LYS A 717 -26.20 31.92 6.60
CA LYS A 717 -25.91 32.58 5.32
C LYS A 717 -24.41 32.82 5.18
N ARG A 718 -23.80 33.39 6.21
CA ARG A 718 -22.35 33.64 6.31
C ARG A 718 -21.70 32.59 7.19
N ALA A 719 -20.42 32.32 6.92
CA ALA A 719 -19.62 31.41 7.74
C ALA A 719 -19.59 31.86 9.21
N THR A 720 -19.64 33.17 9.47
CA THR A 720 -19.67 33.79 10.80
C THR A 720 -21.01 33.68 11.52
N ASP A 721 -22.09 33.30 10.85
CA ASP A 721 -23.42 33.17 11.48
C ASP A 721 -23.49 31.95 12.39
N ARG A 722 -22.65 30.95 12.13
CA ARG A 722 -22.54 29.76 12.96
C ARG A 722 -21.54 30.00 14.08
N ASP A 723 -21.97 29.79 15.32
CA ASP A 723 -21.06 29.74 16.46
C ASP A 723 -20.37 28.37 16.54
N PRO A 724 -19.06 28.27 16.23
CA PRO A 724 -18.34 27.00 16.33
C PRO A 724 -18.12 26.54 17.77
N MET A 725 -18.22 27.43 18.77
CA MET A 725 -17.94 27.08 20.15
C MET A 725 -18.91 26.05 20.72
N ARG A 726 -20.13 26.01 20.19
CA ARG A 726 -21.15 25.03 20.55
C ARG A 726 -20.75 23.59 20.24
N ASP A 727 -19.87 23.34 19.26
CA ASP A 727 -19.34 21.99 19.01
C ASP A 727 -18.54 21.46 20.20
N TYR A 728 -17.86 22.34 20.93
CA TYR A 728 -17.03 21.97 22.08
C TYR A 728 -17.84 21.84 23.39
N ASP A 729 -19.02 22.45 23.45
CA ASP A 729 -19.91 22.39 24.62
C ASP A 729 -21.00 21.31 24.49
N GLU A 730 -21.50 21.09 23.27
CA GLU A 730 -22.69 20.27 23.03
C GLU A 730 -22.44 19.10 22.07
N GLY A 731 -21.31 19.05 21.36
CA GLY A 731 -21.00 18.06 20.33
C GLY A 731 -20.77 16.64 20.85
N ARG A 732 -20.13 15.81 20.01
CA ARG A 732 -19.75 14.43 20.37
C ARG A 732 -18.42 14.07 19.71
N VAL A 733 -17.52 13.42 20.43
CA VAL A 733 -16.25 12.94 19.89
C VAL A 733 -16.48 11.77 18.93
N LYS A 734 -15.92 11.85 17.72
CA LYS A 734 -16.02 10.80 16.68
C LYS A 734 -14.68 10.08 16.47
N PHE A 735 -14.78 8.85 15.95
CA PHE A 735 -13.66 7.91 15.78
C PHE A 735 -13.67 7.24 14.40
N ASP A 736 -14.40 7.81 13.42
CA ASP A 736 -14.37 7.36 12.04
C ASP A 736 -13.16 7.94 11.29
N TRP A 737 -12.35 7.06 10.71
CA TRP A 737 -11.12 7.39 10.01
C TRP A 737 -11.19 6.95 8.54
N PRO A 738 -10.97 7.84 7.57
CA PRO A 738 -10.69 7.45 6.19
C PRO A 738 -9.25 6.92 6.06
N PRO A 739 -8.98 6.06 5.06
CA PRO A 739 -7.61 5.62 4.76
C PRO A 739 -6.70 6.81 4.46
N ASP A 740 -7.22 7.83 3.79
CA ASP A 740 -6.54 9.08 3.44
C ASP A 740 -6.02 9.83 4.68
N ASP A 741 -6.50 9.57 5.90
CA ASP A 741 -5.93 10.17 7.13
C ASP A 741 -5.02 9.19 7.87
N VAL A 742 -5.40 7.92 7.96
CA VAL A 742 -4.67 6.91 8.76
C VAL A 742 -3.23 6.72 8.28
N VAL A 743 -3.01 6.72 6.97
CA VAL A 743 -1.66 6.47 6.41
C VAL A 743 -0.63 7.54 6.79
N TYR A 744 -1.08 8.74 7.19
CA TYR A 744 -0.19 9.87 7.47
C TYR A 744 0.24 9.95 8.93
N PHE A 745 -0.39 9.19 9.85
CA PHE A 745 -0.17 9.38 11.29
C PHE A 745 1.31 9.28 11.69
N GLN A 746 2.01 8.24 11.23
CA GLN A 746 3.41 8.04 11.59
C GLN A 746 4.31 9.15 11.02
N ALA A 747 4.10 9.52 9.76
CA ALA A 747 4.84 10.61 9.12
C ALA A 747 4.63 11.95 9.84
N VAL A 748 3.37 12.31 10.11
CA VAL A 748 3.01 13.55 10.81
C VAL A 748 3.58 13.58 12.23
N LEU A 749 3.45 12.48 12.97
CA LEU A 749 3.97 12.41 14.33
C LEU A 749 5.50 12.51 14.35
N ARG A 750 6.19 11.82 13.44
CA ARG A 750 7.65 11.89 13.31
C ARG A 750 8.11 13.30 13.00
N ASP A 751 7.52 13.92 11.98
CA ASP A 751 7.94 15.24 11.52
C ASP A 751 7.67 16.31 12.57
N TYR A 752 6.58 16.18 13.34
CA TYR A 752 6.33 17.04 14.50
C TYR A 752 7.35 16.82 15.63
N LEU A 753 7.64 15.56 15.98
CA LEU A 753 8.54 15.21 17.08
C LEU A 753 10.03 15.51 16.78
N ALA A 754 10.39 15.71 15.51
CA ALA A 754 11.69 16.24 15.13
C ALA A 754 11.95 17.66 15.68
N HIS A 755 10.89 18.41 16.01
CA HIS A 755 10.98 19.81 16.45
C HIS A 755 10.38 20.08 17.84
N ARG A 756 9.54 19.18 18.37
CA ARG A 756 8.86 19.35 19.65
C ARG A 756 8.95 18.07 20.48
N PRO A 757 9.10 18.16 21.82
CA PRO A 757 9.13 16.98 22.67
C PRO A 757 7.74 16.32 22.74
N GLU A 758 7.72 15.00 22.99
CA GLU A 758 6.47 14.23 23.15
C GLU A 758 5.53 14.82 24.20
N ALA A 759 6.09 15.36 25.30
CA ALA A 759 5.33 16.01 26.37
C ALA A 759 4.43 17.16 25.89
N SER A 760 4.80 17.84 24.81
CA SER A 760 4.00 18.93 24.23
C SER A 760 2.64 18.48 23.68
N LEU A 761 2.46 17.18 23.41
CA LEU A 761 1.19 16.60 22.97
C LEU A 761 0.22 16.34 24.12
N PHE A 762 0.68 16.47 25.37
CA PHE A 762 -0.12 16.28 26.58
C PHE A 762 -0.41 17.60 27.31
N GLU A 763 -0.04 18.73 26.71
CA GLU A 763 -0.50 20.06 27.13
C GLU A 763 -1.99 20.22 26.76
N SER A 764 -2.78 20.76 27.69
CA SER A 764 -4.21 20.99 27.50
C SER A 764 -4.55 22.46 27.63
N ASP A 765 -5.27 22.99 26.65
CA ASP A 765 -5.91 24.30 26.73
C ASP A 765 -7.37 24.17 27.16
N ALA A 766 -8.04 25.31 27.38
CA ALA A 766 -9.42 25.35 27.82
C ALA A 766 -10.40 24.65 26.85
N ILE A 767 -10.10 24.63 25.54
CA ILE A 767 -10.96 23.99 24.54
C ILE A 767 -10.78 22.48 24.60
N LEU A 768 -9.55 22.00 24.70
CA LEU A 768 -9.27 20.57 24.82
C LEU A 768 -9.85 19.99 26.13
N GLU A 769 -9.84 20.75 27.21
CA GLU A 769 -10.51 20.37 28.46
C GLU A 769 -12.04 20.26 28.32
N LYS A 770 -12.66 21.08 27.47
CA LYS A 770 -14.07 20.91 27.09
C LYS A 770 -14.27 19.66 26.25
N ILE A 771 -13.42 19.44 25.24
CA ILE A 771 -13.50 18.27 24.34
C ILE A 771 -13.42 16.95 25.13
N LYS A 772 -12.54 16.84 26.12
CA LYS A 772 -12.40 15.65 26.98
C LYS A 772 -13.68 15.30 27.76
N ARG A 773 -14.57 16.28 28.00
CA ARG A 773 -15.84 16.10 28.71
C ARG A 773 -17.00 15.78 27.77
N LEU A 774 -16.79 15.89 26.46
CA LEU A 774 -17.81 15.55 25.49
C LEU A 774 -18.09 14.04 25.51
N PRO A 775 -19.34 13.64 25.26
CA PRO A 775 -19.68 12.25 25.04
C PRO A 775 -19.00 11.71 23.79
N THR A 776 -18.87 10.38 23.71
CA THR A 776 -18.20 9.67 22.61
C THR A 776 -19.19 8.94 21.70
N ALA A 777 -18.81 8.76 20.43
CA ALA A 777 -19.50 7.92 19.46
C ALA A 777 -19.14 6.42 19.57
N LEU A 778 -18.16 6.06 20.42
CA LEU A 778 -17.82 4.66 20.67
C LEU A 778 -18.97 3.93 21.38
N PRO A 779 -19.21 2.64 21.08
CA PRO A 779 -20.17 1.85 21.82
C PRO A 779 -19.77 1.70 23.31
N PRO A 780 -20.76 1.55 24.21
CA PRO A 780 -20.54 1.18 25.61
C PRO A 780 -19.62 -0.03 25.75
N ALA A 781 -18.86 -0.12 26.83
CA ALA A 781 -17.82 -1.14 26.99
C ALA A 781 -18.37 -2.58 26.93
N ASP A 782 -19.57 -2.80 27.47
CA ASP A 782 -20.32 -4.05 27.46
C ASP A 782 -20.89 -4.42 26.07
N ALA A 783 -21.03 -3.45 25.18
CA ALA A 783 -21.50 -3.63 23.81
C ALA A 783 -20.37 -3.74 22.77
N ARG A 784 -19.10 -3.69 23.19
CA ARG A 784 -17.94 -3.83 22.28
C ARG A 784 -17.76 -5.31 21.90
N PRO A 785 -17.53 -5.61 20.60
CA PRO A 785 -17.09 -6.93 20.18
C PRO A 785 -15.84 -7.35 20.97
N LYS A 786 -15.80 -8.62 21.39
CA LYS A 786 -14.68 -9.19 22.14
C LYS A 786 -13.46 -9.39 21.25
#